data_AF-A0AAU9SV19-F1
#
_entry.id   AF-A0AAU9SV19-F1
#
_cell.length_a   1.000
_cell.length_b   1.000
_cell.length_c   1.000
_cell.angle_alpha   90.00
_cell.angle_beta   90.00
_cell.angle_gamma   90.00
#
_symmetry.space_group_name_H-M   'P 1'
#
loop_
_entity.id
_entity.type
_entity.pdbx_description
1 polymer ?
#
loop_
_entity_poly.entity_id
_entity_poly.type
_entity_poly.pdbx_seq_one_letter_code
_entity_poly.pdbx_strand_id
1 'polypeptide(L)'
;MSNTLTSIQSNASNPKVWVVIGVTVAGIVILAETRKRRIKARREEDFGAFLDRFELLPFPPPPPPAAKQSLSGLTLSISDAFDVKDYITGFGSPQWKKTHEAAEETAVVVTTLLKNGATCVAKTIMDEMGFGITGENKHYGTPINPLMPSNVPGGCSSGSAVSVGAELVDFALGIDTTGGVRIPASFCGILGFRPSQGTVTSVGVLPNSQSLETVGWFARDPSVLCQVGHALLNLSAVTHKRQRSLIFADDLFELCDIPKQKSVHVVRKAIENLSGYQTPKHISVGQYVASNVPSLAEFCEQSRKSPNSASTLRALSSVMLSIQRHEFKTNYEEWSQTCKSFLGPRLSNDVVAALKSRNEGIKSLYRVKTEMRAAIQSLLKEDGILVIPTVADPPPKLNTKNKDAVKEFLDRNYALSSIASMSGCCQVTIPLGKHGDYPISVSFLTYYGGDKFLLDTILDVYASLQDQADIASSLAPVTDSNGMGASEVMKEKGNAAFKGRQWSKAASFYTEAIKLNGANATYFCNRAAAYLELGRFQQAEEDCTEAVLIDKKNVKAYLRRGTARESLIRYKEAAADFRHALVLEPQNKTAKIAEKRLRKLMILYTISIIHSFTASRDWLFRQSFANAGLRSVTTDLSYGNSIASTAMHCWIPKSPSRSKPNLLLVHGFGANAMWQYGEHLRAFTGRYNVYVPDLLFFGLSSTSEPNRTESFQARCLMRLMEAHGVQRMNIVGISYGGFVGYSLAAQFPEKVEKLVLCCAGVCLEEKDMEDGLFKVPNLEEATGILIPQTPEKLKELIRFSFVKPIKGVPSFFLWDFIDVMCTEFVEEKRDLIKSILKDRRLSDLPRIKQKSLIIWGEEDQIFPLELGYRLKRHIGENAEIVVIKKAGHAVNLEKSKEFLKHLKSFLIDSL
;
A
#
# COMPACT_ATOMS: atom_id res chain seq x y z
N MET A 1 -24.68 46.43 -18.09
CA MET A 1 -23.22 46.47 -18.33
C MET A 1 -22.89 45.63 -19.56
N SER A 2 -23.06 46.19 -20.77
CA SER A 2 -23.21 45.41 -22.01
C SER A 2 -21.99 45.45 -22.95
N ASN A 3 -20.94 46.23 -22.66
CA ASN A 3 -19.85 46.45 -23.64
C ASN A 3 -18.47 45.94 -23.21
N THR A 4 -18.36 45.16 -22.13
CA THR A 4 -17.07 44.61 -21.66
C THR A 4 -16.88 43.11 -21.92
N LEU A 5 -17.90 42.40 -22.42
CA LEU A 5 -17.87 40.95 -22.63
C LEU A 5 -17.56 40.50 -24.07
N THR A 6 -17.45 41.44 -25.01
CA THR A 6 -17.13 41.15 -26.42
C THR A 6 -15.63 41.16 -26.75
N SER A 7 -14.73 41.53 -25.82
CA SER A 7 -13.27 41.54 -26.09
C SER A 7 -12.51 40.25 -25.69
N ILE A 8 -13.18 39.25 -25.10
CA ILE A 8 -12.54 37.99 -24.66
C ILE A 8 -12.68 36.85 -25.71
N GLN A 9 -13.31 37.10 -26.86
CA GLN A 9 -13.54 36.07 -27.89
C GLN A 9 -12.49 35.97 -29.00
N SER A 10 -11.39 36.73 -28.93
CA SER A 10 -10.23 36.53 -29.79
C SER A 10 -8.96 36.85 -29.01
N ASN A 11 -8.08 35.86 -28.85
CA ASN A 11 -6.65 35.93 -28.47
C ASN A 11 -6.24 34.81 -27.52
N ALA A 12 -6.06 33.60 -28.07
CA ALA A 12 -5.20 32.58 -27.48
C ALA A 12 -3.69 32.96 -27.52
N SER A 13 -3.37 34.16 -28.00
CA SER A 13 -2.03 34.73 -28.15
C SER A 13 -1.71 35.85 -27.14
N ASN A 14 -2.59 36.20 -26.20
CA ASN A 14 -2.34 37.29 -25.26
C ASN A 14 -1.54 36.79 -24.02
N PRO A 15 -0.28 37.25 -23.82
CA PRO A 15 0.54 36.85 -22.68
C PRO A 15 -0.06 37.23 -21.31
N LYS A 16 -0.97 38.21 -21.24
CA LYS A 16 -1.65 38.58 -19.98
C LYS A 16 -2.60 37.49 -19.45
N VAL A 17 -3.19 36.67 -20.33
CA VAL A 17 -4.02 35.51 -19.94
C VAL A 17 -3.13 34.40 -19.37
N TRP A 18 -1.94 34.19 -19.95
CA TRP A 18 -0.94 33.26 -19.42
C TRP A 18 -0.31 33.74 -18.12
N VAL A 19 -0.21 35.05 -17.88
CA VAL A 19 0.21 35.61 -16.58
C VAL A 19 -0.87 35.38 -15.54
N VAL A 20 -2.16 35.57 -15.84
CA VAL A 20 -3.25 35.31 -14.87
C VAL A 20 -3.43 33.82 -14.59
N ILE A 21 -3.38 32.96 -15.62
CA ILE A 21 -3.37 31.49 -15.45
C ILE A 21 -2.09 31.05 -14.73
N GLY A 22 -0.94 31.62 -15.08
CA GLY A 22 0.35 31.36 -14.43
C GLY A 22 0.37 31.78 -12.96
N VAL A 23 -0.23 32.91 -12.60
CA VAL A 23 -0.37 33.38 -11.21
C VAL A 23 -1.42 32.58 -10.44
N THR A 24 -2.49 32.12 -11.08
CA THR A 24 -3.51 31.27 -10.46
C THR A 24 -2.99 29.85 -10.24
N VAL A 25 -2.29 29.30 -11.23
CA VAL A 25 -1.57 28.01 -11.14
C VAL A 25 -0.42 28.13 -10.17
N ALA A 26 0.36 29.21 -10.16
CA ALA A 26 1.39 29.45 -9.14
C ALA A 26 0.77 29.61 -7.75
N GLY A 27 -0.40 30.23 -7.61
CA GLY A 27 -1.15 30.30 -6.35
C GLY A 27 -1.62 28.94 -5.86
N ILE A 28 -2.16 28.10 -6.75
CA ILE A 28 -2.58 26.72 -6.44
C ILE A 28 -1.37 25.81 -6.21
N VAL A 29 -0.27 26.00 -6.95
CA VAL A 29 1.01 25.31 -6.75
C VAL A 29 1.63 25.74 -5.44
N ILE A 30 1.63 27.02 -5.08
CA ILE A 30 2.10 27.50 -3.78
C ILE A 30 1.21 26.93 -2.67
N LEU A 31 -0.12 26.87 -2.85
CA LEU A 31 -1.06 26.30 -1.86
C LEU A 31 -0.93 24.78 -1.72
N ALA A 32 -0.72 24.06 -2.83
CA ALA A 32 -0.55 22.61 -2.88
C ALA A 32 0.86 22.19 -2.45
N GLU A 33 1.88 22.97 -2.77
CA GLU A 33 3.25 22.82 -2.30
C GLU A 33 3.35 23.21 -0.83
N THR A 34 2.65 24.24 -0.35
CA THR A 34 2.51 24.46 1.10
C THR A 34 1.72 23.35 1.76
N ARG A 35 0.69 22.77 1.12
CA ARG A 35 -0.04 21.62 1.67
C ARG A 35 0.80 20.34 1.67
N LYS A 36 1.59 20.08 0.63
CA LYS A 36 2.47 18.91 0.51
C LYS A 36 3.71 19.05 1.38
N ARG A 37 4.29 20.24 1.47
CA ARG A 37 5.29 20.58 2.50
C ARG A 37 4.69 20.49 3.88
N ARG A 38 3.44 20.90 4.11
CA ARG A 38 2.74 20.70 5.40
C ARG A 38 2.46 19.23 5.70
N ILE A 39 2.12 18.40 4.72
CA ILE A 39 1.88 16.96 4.93
C ILE A 39 3.21 16.22 5.13
N LYS A 40 4.24 16.54 4.35
CA LYS A 40 5.59 15.98 4.52
C LYS A 40 6.23 16.47 5.81
N ALA A 41 6.12 17.76 6.13
CA ALA A 41 6.54 18.32 7.42
C ALA A 41 5.73 17.72 8.55
N ARG A 42 4.40 17.56 8.44
CA ARG A 42 3.59 16.86 9.45
C ARG A 42 4.02 15.41 9.64
N ARG A 43 4.32 14.68 8.55
CA ARG A 43 4.78 13.28 8.60
C ARG A 43 6.21 13.13 9.13
N GLU A 44 7.05 14.15 8.94
CA GLU A 44 8.36 14.27 9.58
C GLU A 44 8.23 14.72 11.05
N GLU A 45 7.22 15.53 11.39
CA GLU A 45 6.90 15.99 12.75
C GLU A 45 6.23 14.89 13.60
N ASP A 46 5.45 14.00 12.98
CA ASP A 46 4.64 12.99 13.69
C ASP A 46 4.93 11.55 13.29
N PHE A 47 6.01 11.32 12.54
CA PHE A 47 6.46 10.01 12.07
C PHE A 47 5.39 9.24 11.26
N GLY A 48 4.32 9.90 10.82
CA GLY A 48 3.16 9.25 10.20
C GLY A 48 2.38 8.37 11.17
N ALA A 49 2.45 8.63 12.48
CA ALA A 49 1.77 7.82 13.50
C ALA A 49 0.25 8.04 13.53
N PHE A 50 -0.21 9.25 13.20
CA PHE A 50 -1.60 9.68 13.41
C PHE A 50 -2.45 9.66 12.14
N LEU A 51 -3.68 9.14 12.26
CA LEU A 51 -4.72 9.23 11.24
C LEU A 51 -5.49 10.55 11.38
N ASP A 52 -5.97 10.81 12.59
CA ASP A 52 -6.78 11.96 12.94
C ASP A 52 -6.25 12.54 14.26
N ARG A 53 -6.06 13.87 14.31
CA ARG A 53 -5.72 14.60 15.55
C ARG A 53 -6.95 15.34 16.04
N PHE A 54 -7.22 15.23 17.32
CA PHE A 54 -8.35 15.86 18.00
C PHE A 54 -8.00 15.93 19.49
N GLU A 55 -8.74 16.70 20.27
CA GLU A 55 -8.48 16.80 21.72
C GLU A 55 -9.74 16.43 22.49
N LEU A 56 -9.69 15.28 23.19
CA LEU A 56 -10.68 14.94 24.21
C LEU A 56 -10.10 15.33 25.56
N LEU A 57 -10.66 16.40 26.11
CA LEU A 57 -10.25 16.93 27.40
C LEU A 57 -10.65 15.98 28.54
N PRO A 58 -9.88 15.97 29.64
CA PRO A 58 -10.24 15.21 30.83
C PRO A 58 -11.55 15.70 31.43
N PHE A 59 -12.23 14.81 32.17
CA PHE A 59 -13.40 15.20 32.95
C PHE A 59 -12.97 16.16 34.07
N PRO A 60 -13.82 17.16 34.42
CA PRO A 60 -13.49 18.11 35.47
C PRO A 60 -13.19 17.37 36.79
N PRO A 61 -12.15 17.81 37.53
CA PRO A 61 -11.80 17.17 38.78
C PRO A 61 -12.96 17.27 39.79
N PRO A 62 -13.16 16.26 40.64
CA PRO A 62 -14.15 16.33 41.70
C PRO A 62 -13.88 17.51 42.64
N PRO A 63 -14.93 18.12 43.25
CA PRO A 63 -14.77 19.27 44.13
C PRO A 63 -13.88 18.93 45.33
N PRO A 64 -13.03 19.87 45.80
CA PRO A 64 -12.18 19.64 46.97
C PRO A 64 -12.99 19.21 48.21
N PRO A 65 -12.47 18.30 49.06
CA PRO A 65 -11.12 17.73 49.09
C PRO A 65 -11.06 16.38 48.34
N ALA A 66 -10.91 16.40 47.02
CA ALA A 66 -10.73 15.19 46.23
C ALA A 66 -9.25 14.95 45.89
N ALA A 67 -8.83 13.69 45.89
CA ALA A 67 -7.48 13.30 45.50
C ALA A 67 -7.20 13.70 44.05
N LYS A 68 -5.96 14.12 43.77
CA LYS A 68 -5.52 14.46 42.41
C LYS A 68 -5.69 13.24 41.49
N GLN A 69 -6.33 13.44 40.35
CA GLN A 69 -6.46 12.43 39.29
C GLN A 69 -5.07 11.90 38.88
N SER A 70 -4.91 10.58 38.78
CA SER A 70 -3.60 9.90 38.66
C SER A 70 -2.89 10.12 37.32
N LEU A 71 -3.63 10.43 36.26
CA LEU A 71 -3.10 10.66 34.91
C LEU A 71 -3.16 12.14 34.51
N SER A 72 -3.36 13.03 35.49
CA SER A 72 -3.46 14.47 35.27
C SER A 72 -2.21 15.02 34.58
N GLY A 73 -2.41 15.63 33.40
CA GLY A 73 -1.34 16.23 32.59
C GLY A 73 -0.67 15.26 31.61
N LEU A 74 -1.07 13.99 31.57
CA LEU A 74 -0.55 13.02 30.61
C LEU A 74 -1.39 13.01 29.33
N THR A 75 -0.70 12.81 28.21
CA THR A 75 -1.27 12.73 26.87
C THR A 75 -1.38 11.28 26.39
N LEU A 76 -2.51 10.98 25.74
CA LEU A 76 -2.91 9.68 25.25
C LEU A 76 -3.15 9.71 23.74
N SER A 77 -2.72 8.66 23.03
CA SER A 77 -3.24 8.36 21.68
C SER A 77 -3.87 6.96 21.64
N ILE A 78 -4.81 6.73 20.73
CA ILE A 78 -5.55 5.46 20.64
C ILE A 78 -5.49 4.88 19.23
N SER A 79 -5.36 3.57 19.11
CA SER A 79 -5.44 2.89 17.80
C SER A 79 -6.78 3.14 17.12
N ASP A 80 -6.85 3.03 15.79
CA ASP A 80 -8.11 3.15 15.03
C ASP A 80 -9.05 1.95 15.18
N ALA A 81 -9.02 1.28 16.34
CA ALA A 81 -9.96 0.25 16.77
C ALA A 81 -10.83 0.70 17.95
N PHE A 82 -10.58 1.88 18.52
CA PHE A 82 -11.29 2.39 19.70
C PHE A 82 -12.31 3.44 19.30
N ASP A 83 -13.57 3.26 19.68
CA ASP A 83 -14.63 4.22 19.42
C ASP A 83 -14.44 5.53 20.15
N VAL A 84 -14.75 6.62 19.45
CA VAL A 84 -14.80 7.98 19.98
C VAL A 84 -16.10 8.57 19.49
N LYS A 85 -16.90 9.07 20.43
CA LYS A 85 -18.18 9.70 20.15
C LYS A 85 -18.06 10.74 19.03
N ASP A 86 -18.98 10.68 18.06
CA ASP A 86 -19.06 11.53 16.87
C ASP A 86 -17.95 11.30 15.82
N TYR A 87 -17.06 10.32 16.01
CA TYR A 87 -16.05 9.92 15.04
C TYR A 87 -16.35 8.52 14.47
N ILE A 88 -16.05 8.32 13.20
CA ILE A 88 -16.11 7.00 12.56
C ILE A 88 -14.79 6.27 12.81
N THR A 89 -14.84 5.14 13.51
CA THR A 89 -13.69 4.25 13.70
C THR A 89 -13.42 3.45 12.44
N GLY A 90 -12.21 3.59 11.89
CA GLY A 90 -11.88 3.07 10.56
C GLY A 90 -11.33 1.64 10.55
N PHE A 91 -10.90 1.10 11.69
CA PHE A 91 -10.27 -0.20 11.82
C PHE A 91 -9.10 -0.43 10.85
N GLY A 92 -8.34 0.64 10.55
CA GLY A 92 -7.26 0.57 9.56
C GLY A 92 -7.73 0.32 8.12
N SER A 93 -9.03 0.39 7.83
CA SER A 93 -9.61 0.15 6.49
C SER A 93 -10.49 1.31 6.04
N PRO A 94 -10.16 2.01 4.94
CA PRO A 94 -11.03 3.04 4.38
C PRO A 94 -12.40 2.50 3.95
N GLN A 95 -12.48 1.20 3.63
CA GLN A 95 -13.74 0.58 3.25
C GLN A 95 -14.65 0.40 4.46
N TRP A 96 -14.10 -0.07 5.58
CA TRP A 96 -14.81 -0.12 6.85
C TRP A 96 -15.33 1.26 7.25
N LYS A 97 -14.46 2.28 7.22
CA LYS A 97 -14.83 3.68 7.53
C LYS A 97 -15.94 4.23 6.63
N LYS A 98 -16.10 3.75 5.39
CA LYS A 98 -17.13 4.22 4.45
C LYS A 98 -18.50 3.57 4.66
N THR A 99 -18.52 2.38 5.24
CA THR A 99 -19.76 1.60 5.42
C THR A 99 -20.33 1.71 6.83
N HIS A 100 -19.67 2.44 7.72
CA HIS A 100 -20.08 2.60 9.11
C HIS A 100 -20.32 4.07 9.45
N GLU A 101 -21.22 4.29 10.38
CA GLU A 101 -21.57 5.61 10.90
C GLU A 101 -20.63 6.01 12.05
N ALA A 102 -20.76 7.25 12.52
CA ALA A 102 -19.99 7.72 13.66
C ALA A 102 -20.43 6.99 14.93
N ALA A 103 -19.49 6.72 15.85
CA ALA A 103 -19.82 6.09 17.11
C ALA A 103 -20.69 7.02 17.98
N GLU A 104 -21.72 6.46 18.61
CA GLU A 104 -22.60 7.21 19.52
C GLU A 104 -21.93 7.51 20.87
N GLU A 105 -21.01 6.63 21.28
CA GLU A 105 -20.32 6.67 22.57
C GLU A 105 -18.82 6.44 22.42
N THR A 106 -18.04 7.00 23.35
CA THR A 106 -16.60 6.77 23.41
C THR A 106 -16.30 5.49 24.18
N ALA A 107 -15.35 4.68 23.69
CA ALA A 107 -14.95 3.41 24.28
C ALA A 107 -14.71 3.53 25.80
N VAL A 108 -15.16 2.53 26.57
CA VAL A 108 -15.18 2.60 28.03
C VAL A 108 -13.78 2.80 28.61
N VAL A 109 -12.77 2.15 28.01
CA VAL A 109 -11.36 2.31 28.40
C VAL A 109 -10.84 3.72 28.16
N VAL A 110 -11.21 4.36 27.04
CA VAL A 110 -10.83 5.75 26.74
C VAL A 110 -11.51 6.68 27.74
N THR A 111 -12.81 6.51 27.96
CA THR A 111 -13.57 7.28 28.96
C THR A 111 -12.99 7.13 30.37
N THR A 112 -12.53 5.94 30.75
CA THR A 112 -11.91 5.67 32.06
C THR A 112 -10.62 6.46 32.22
N LEU A 113 -9.78 6.54 31.19
CA LEU A 113 -8.53 7.31 31.22
C LEU A 113 -8.79 8.82 31.27
N LEU A 114 -9.78 9.32 30.53
CA LEU A 114 -10.21 10.72 30.59
C LEU A 114 -10.74 11.09 31.98
N LYS A 115 -11.50 10.20 32.64
CA LYS A 115 -11.97 10.38 34.02
C LYS A 115 -10.83 10.39 35.04
N ASN A 116 -9.71 9.75 34.71
CA ASN A 116 -8.48 9.75 35.51
C ASN A 116 -7.52 10.89 35.14
N GLY A 117 -7.95 11.87 34.33
CA GLY A 117 -7.22 13.12 34.09
C GLY A 117 -6.32 13.14 32.85
N ALA A 118 -6.30 12.07 32.05
CA ALA A 118 -5.56 12.04 30.79
C ALA A 118 -6.25 12.87 29.69
N THR A 119 -5.49 13.36 28.72
CA THR A 119 -6.00 14.04 27.52
C THR A 119 -5.76 13.17 26.29
N CYS A 120 -6.80 12.82 25.54
CA CYS A 120 -6.63 12.04 24.30
C CYS A 120 -6.43 12.98 23.10
N VAL A 121 -5.31 12.85 22.39
CA VAL A 121 -4.86 13.84 21.39
C VAL A 121 -4.90 13.34 19.93
N ALA A 122 -5.11 12.03 19.71
CA ALA A 122 -5.13 11.46 18.36
C ALA A 122 -5.66 10.02 18.28
N LYS A 123 -6.13 9.66 17.07
CA LYS A 123 -6.24 8.28 16.57
C LYS A 123 -5.01 7.90 15.75
N THR A 124 -4.48 6.70 15.94
CA THR A 124 -3.23 6.22 15.31
C THR A 124 -3.47 5.19 14.21
N ILE A 125 -2.51 5.08 13.28
CA ILE A 125 -2.51 4.06 12.23
C ILE A 125 -2.38 2.66 12.85
N MET A 126 -3.04 1.69 12.22
CA MET A 126 -2.90 0.27 12.53
C MET A 126 -2.92 -0.60 11.26
N ASP A 127 -2.51 -1.86 11.37
CA ASP A 127 -2.69 -2.86 10.30
C ASP A 127 -4.19 -3.05 10.00
N GLU A 128 -4.51 -3.31 8.74
CA GLU A 128 -5.90 -3.38 8.27
C GLU A 128 -6.69 -4.45 9.06
N MET A 129 -7.71 -4.00 9.80
CA MET A 129 -8.61 -4.83 10.62
C MET A 129 -7.91 -5.67 11.68
N GLY A 130 -6.74 -5.24 12.15
CA GLY A 130 -5.95 -5.97 13.14
C GLY A 130 -5.21 -7.19 12.57
N PHE A 131 -5.23 -7.41 11.25
CA PHE A 131 -4.44 -8.46 10.60
C PHE A 131 -3.06 -7.95 10.19
N GLY A 132 -2.05 -8.34 10.96
CA GLY A 132 -0.65 -8.08 10.67
C GLY A 132 0.14 -7.79 11.93
N ILE A 133 1.44 -8.06 11.89
CA ILE A 133 2.40 -7.74 12.95
C ILE A 133 3.53 -6.82 12.48
N THR A 134 3.42 -6.26 11.27
CA THR A 134 4.47 -5.42 10.69
C THR A 134 4.16 -3.93 10.81
N GLY A 135 2.89 -3.51 10.84
CA GLY A 135 2.54 -2.09 10.79
C GLY A 135 2.25 -1.59 9.38
N GLU A 136 2.39 -2.46 8.37
CA GLU A 136 2.25 -2.08 6.96
C GLU A 136 0.77 -1.97 6.58
N ASN A 137 0.29 -0.73 6.46
CA ASN A 137 -1.05 -0.45 5.97
C ASN A 137 -0.99 0.07 4.52
N LYS A 138 -1.58 -0.67 3.57
CA LYS A 138 -1.57 -0.30 2.15
C LYS A 138 -2.35 0.99 1.82
N HIS A 139 -3.26 1.40 2.70
CA HIS A 139 -4.16 2.53 2.48
C HIS A 139 -3.61 3.82 3.08
N TYR A 140 -3.15 3.75 4.32
CA TYR A 140 -2.68 4.91 5.09
C TYR A 140 -1.15 5.04 5.09
N GLY A 141 -0.45 4.01 4.61
CA GLY A 141 1.00 3.90 4.69
C GLY A 141 1.47 3.36 6.05
N THR A 142 2.77 3.10 6.14
CA THR A 142 3.42 2.61 7.36
C THR A 142 3.96 3.79 8.19
N PRO A 143 3.73 3.83 9.51
CA PRO A 143 4.44 4.72 10.42
C PRO A 143 5.96 4.50 10.39
N ILE A 144 6.74 5.56 10.58
CA ILE A 144 8.20 5.49 10.57
C ILE A 144 8.67 4.96 11.92
N ASN A 145 9.39 3.83 11.91
CA ASN A 145 10.00 3.30 13.13
C ASN A 145 11.02 4.32 13.69
N PRO A 146 10.89 4.77 14.95
CA PRO A 146 11.73 5.83 15.52
C PRO A 146 13.19 5.39 15.72
N LEU A 147 13.44 4.11 15.94
CA LEU A 147 14.78 3.56 16.12
C LEU A 147 15.42 3.12 14.80
N MET A 148 14.59 2.72 13.83
CA MET A 148 15.03 2.17 12.55
C MET A 148 14.15 2.64 11.38
N PRO A 149 14.32 3.87 10.87
CA PRO A 149 13.39 4.48 9.89
C PRO A 149 13.20 3.73 8.56
N SER A 150 14.09 2.80 8.21
CA SER A 150 14.00 1.97 6.99
C SER A 150 13.29 0.62 7.19
N ASN A 151 12.86 0.34 8.42
CA ASN A 151 12.31 -0.94 8.82
C ASN A 151 10.90 -0.74 9.39
N VAL A 152 10.17 -1.84 9.46
CA VAL A 152 8.79 -1.83 9.93
C VAL A 152 8.74 -1.49 11.43
N PRO A 153 7.74 -0.73 11.91
CA PRO A 153 7.58 -0.40 13.33
C PRO A 153 6.95 -1.54 14.15
N GLY A 154 6.46 -2.59 13.49
CA GLY A 154 5.66 -3.64 14.11
C GLY A 154 4.18 -3.29 14.11
N GLY A 155 3.31 -4.27 14.38
CA GLY A 155 1.86 -4.12 14.34
C GLY A 155 1.13 -5.14 15.20
N CYS A 156 -0.20 -5.13 15.29
CA CYS A 156 -1.09 -4.28 14.52
C CYS A 156 -1.20 -2.83 15.01
N SER A 157 -0.86 -2.52 16.26
CA SER A 157 -1.00 -1.17 16.85
C SER A 157 0.23 -0.28 16.56
N SER A 158 0.59 -0.16 15.28
CA SER A 158 1.85 0.45 14.82
C SER A 158 1.98 1.93 15.16
N GLY A 159 0.97 2.73 14.84
CA GLY A 159 0.99 4.16 15.12
C GLY A 159 0.96 4.47 16.62
N SER A 160 0.30 3.65 17.44
CA SER A 160 0.34 3.78 18.91
C SER A 160 1.76 3.63 19.44
N ALA A 161 2.47 2.58 19.03
CA ALA A 161 3.85 2.38 19.45
C ALA A 161 4.80 3.47 18.93
N VAL A 162 4.66 3.87 17.66
CA VAL A 162 5.48 4.95 17.09
C VAL A 162 5.22 6.27 17.80
N SER A 163 3.97 6.60 18.13
CA SER A 163 3.66 7.85 18.84
C SER A 163 4.32 7.94 20.22
N VAL A 164 4.42 6.82 20.93
CA VAL A 164 5.12 6.75 22.22
C VAL A 164 6.64 6.72 22.01
N GLY A 165 7.15 5.92 21.07
CA GLY A 165 8.59 5.80 20.80
C GLY A 165 9.21 7.07 20.20
N ALA A 166 8.42 7.89 19.52
CA ALA A 166 8.81 9.18 18.97
C ALA A 166 8.49 10.36 19.91
N GLU A 167 8.08 10.09 21.15
CA GLU A 167 7.81 11.11 22.17
C GLU A 167 6.69 12.10 21.82
N LEU A 168 5.74 11.68 20.99
CA LEU A 168 4.59 12.50 20.59
C LEU A 168 3.47 12.49 21.64
N VAL A 169 3.43 11.43 22.46
CA VAL A 169 2.53 11.26 23.60
C VAL A 169 3.24 10.52 24.74
N ASP A 170 2.66 10.59 25.93
CA ASP A 170 3.19 9.91 27.13
C ASP A 170 2.87 8.41 27.12
N PHE A 171 1.65 8.06 26.67
CA PHE A 171 1.21 6.68 26.54
C PHE A 171 0.19 6.51 25.40
N ALA A 172 -0.03 5.27 24.98
CA ALA A 172 -0.99 4.96 23.92
C ALA A 172 -1.74 3.65 24.15
N LEU A 173 -2.96 3.54 23.64
CA LEU A 173 -3.74 2.30 23.61
C LEU A 173 -3.62 1.57 22.29
N GLY A 174 -3.64 0.24 22.35
CA GLY A 174 -3.64 -0.66 21.22
C GLY A 174 -4.41 -1.95 21.51
N ILE A 175 -4.55 -2.79 20.49
CA ILE A 175 -5.12 -4.14 20.63
C ILE A 175 -4.01 -5.17 20.44
N ASP A 176 -4.03 -6.24 21.23
CA ASP A 176 -3.11 -7.38 21.12
C ASP A 176 -3.91 -8.67 20.96
N THR A 177 -3.92 -9.21 19.74
CA THR A 177 -4.51 -10.52 19.44
C THR A 177 -3.42 -11.56 19.26
N THR A 178 -2.46 -11.27 18.38
CA THR A 178 -1.35 -12.15 18.00
C THR A 178 0.02 -11.51 18.26
N GLY A 179 0.09 -10.51 19.14
CA GLY A 179 1.30 -9.71 19.40
C GLY A 179 1.17 -8.22 19.09
N GLY A 180 -0.06 -7.74 18.87
CA GLY A 180 -0.36 -6.40 18.37
C GLY A 180 0.11 -5.21 19.22
N VAL A 181 0.48 -5.47 20.49
CA VAL A 181 1.12 -4.51 21.39
C VAL A 181 2.58 -4.90 21.65
N ARG A 182 2.83 -6.19 21.89
CA ARG A 182 4.16 -6.66 22.31
C ARG A 182 5.25 -6.50 21.25
N ILE A 183 4.92 -6.81 19.99
CA ILE A 183 5.85 -6.74 18.85
C ILE A 183 6.21 -5.29 18.53
N PRO A 184 5.25 -4.37 18.30
CA PRO A 184 5.59 -2.98 18.02
C PRO A 184 6.27 -2.28 19.21
N ALA A 185 5.98 -2.67 20.46
CA ALA A 185 6.72 -2.19 21.62
C ALA A 185 8.21 -2.57 21.53
N SER A 186 8.50 -3.83 21.18
CA SER A 186 9.87 -4.30 20.98
C SER A 186 10.59 -3.54 19.86
N PHE A 187 9.93 -3.38 18.71
CA PHE A 187 10.52 -2.76 17.52
C PHE A 187 10.73 -1.25 17.65
N CYS A 188 9.87 -0.58 18.43
CA CYS A 188 10.03 0.84 18.75
C CYS A 188 10.86 1.08 20.02
N GLY A 189 11.29 0.02 20.71
CA GLY A 189 12.13 0.07 21.92
C GLY A 189 11.46 0.74 23.11
N ILE A 190 10.19 0.45 23.34
CA ILE A 190 9.37 1.00 24.43
C ILE A 190 8.72 -0.13 25.25
N LEU A 191 8.13 0.22 26.39
CA LEU A 191 7.33 -0.73 27.17
C LEU A 191 5.98 -0.96 26.47
N GLY A 192 5.54 -2.21 26.48
CA GLY A 192 4.21 -2.60 26.01
C GLY A 192 3.61 -3.60 26.98
N PHE A 193 2.37 -3.37 27.42
CA PHE A 193 1.67 -4.23 28.37
C PHE A 193 0.44 -4.86 27.72
N ARG A 194 0.42 -6.19 27.69
CA ARG A 194 -0.72 -7.02 27.35
C ARG A 194 -1.34 -7.50 28.68
N PRO A 195 -2.53 -7.03 29.09
CA PRO A 195 -3.17 -7.54 30.29
C PRO A 195 -3.71 -8.97 30.06
N SER A 196 -4.13 -9.61 31.15
CA SER A 196 -4.81 -10.89 31.11
C SER A 196 -6.11 -10.78 30.33
N GLN A 197 -6.46 -11.82 29.59
CA GLN A 197 -7.60 -11.78 28.68
C GLN A 197 -8.92 -11.58 29.43
N GLY A 198 -9.60 -10.47 29.14
CA GLY A 198 -10.89 -10.12 29.75
C GLY A 198 -10.82 -9.30 31.05
N THR A 199 -9.63 -8.92 31.56
CA THR A 199 -9.53 -8.05 32.75
C THR A 199 -9.79 -6.59 32.44
N VAL A 200 -9.38 -6.12 31.26
CA VAL A 200 -9.71 -4.80 30.73
C VAL A 200 -10.88 -4.93 29.75
N THR A 201 -11.91 -4.11 29.93
CA THR A 201 -13.10 -4.10 29.08
C THR A 201 -12.78 -3.74 27.63
N SER A 202 -13.42 -4.44 26.69
CA SER A 202 -13.35 -4.16 25.24
C SER A 202 -14.61 -3.46 24.70
N VAL A 203 -15.49 -2.96 25.57
CA VAL A 203 -16.71 -2.25 25.13
C VAL A 203 -16.32 -0.96 24.40
N GLY A 204 -16.80 -0.83 23.15
CA GLY A 204 -16.42 0.24 22.22
C GLY A 204 -15.06 0.01 21.54
N VAL A 205 -14.57 -1.23 21.51
CA VAL A 205 -13.36 -1.62 20.78
C VAL A 205 -13.74 -2.67 19.73
N LEU A 206 -13.34 -2.45 18.48
CA LEU A 206 -13.68 -3.34 17.37
C LEU A 206 -12.87 -4.66 17.49
N PRO A 207 -13.54 -5.81 17.62
CA PRO A 207 -12.85 -7.06 17.94
C PRO A 207 -12.25 -7.73 16.71
N ASN A 208 -10.95 -8.01 16.70
CA ASN A 208 -10.38 -8.92 15.71
C ASN A 208 -10.69 -10.39 16.09
N SER A 209 -10.51 -10.75 17.37
CA SER A 209 -10.87 -12.07 17.92
C SER A 209 -11.14 -11.96 19.42
N GLN A 210 -12.41 -11.91 19.82
CA GLN A 210 -12.81 -11.66 21.21
C GLN A 210 -12.20 -12.61 22.25
N SER A 211 -11.85 -13.85 21.86
CA SER A 211 -11.32 -14.79 22.83
C SER A 211 -9.80 -14.67 23.00
N LEU A 212 -9.07 -14.13 22.04
CA LEU A 212 -7.61 -13.96 22.10
C LEU A 212 -7.19 -12.53 22.44
N GLU A 213 -8.02 -11.56 22.04
CA GLU A 213 -7.70 -10.15 22.06
C GLU A 213 -7.73 -9.54 23.46
N THR A 214 -6.84 -8.57 23.67
CA THR A 214 -6.85 -7.68 24.83
C THR A 214 -6.59 -6.23 24.42
N VAL A 215 -7.13 -5.30 25.19
CA VAL A 215 -6.76 -3.88 25.14
C VAL A 215 -5.45 -3.71 25.91
N GLY A 216 -4.36 -3.47 25.19
CA GLY A 216 -3.05 -3.21 25.79
C GLY A 216 -2.63 -1.75 25.66
N TRP A 217 -1.51 -1.40 26.30
CA TRP A 217 -0.99 -0.04 26.29
C TRP A 217 0.53 0.02 26.24
N PHE A 218 1.02 1.19 25.82
CA PHE A 218 2.43 1.49 25.63
C PHE A 218 2.85 2.67 26.50
N ALA A 219 4.08 2.65 26.99
CA ALA A 219 4.70 3.80 27.67
C ALA A 219 6.24 3.74 27.52
N ARG A 220 6.93 4.86 27.76
CA ARG A 220 8.40 4.86 27.92
C ARG A 220 8.80 4.68 29.38
N ASP A 221 8.04 5.27 30.30
CA ASP A 221 8.29 5.22 31.74
C ASP A 221 7.48 4.09 32.39
N PRO A 222 8.11 3.18 33.17
CA PRO A 222 7.38 2.14 33.90
C PRO A 222 6.34 2.71 34.89
N SER A 223 6.56 3.91 35.42
CA SER A 223 5.64 4.62 36.31
C SER A 223 4.33 4.96 35.58
N VAL A 224 4.44 5.51 34.37
CA VAL A 224 3.27 5.81 33.51
C VAL A 224 2.56 4.51 33.12
N LEU A 225 3.32 3.47 32.73
CA LEU A 225 2.76 2.15 32.41
C LEU A 225 1.89 1.61 33.55
N CYS A 226 2.34 1.76 34.79
CA CYS A 226 1.64 1.27 35.97
C CYS A 226 0.48 2.17 36.40
N GLN A 227 0.59 3.49 36.28
CA GLN A 227 -0.55 4.40 36.52
C GLN A 227 -1.72 4.11 35.58
N VAL A 228 -1.43 3.87 34.30
CA VAL A 228 -2.44 3.44 33.31
C VAL A 228 -3.05 2.10 33.71
N GLY A 229 -2.21 1.13 34.10
CA GLY A 229 -2.66 -0.17 34.60
C GLY A 229 -3.58 -0.05 35.82
N HIS A 230 -3.22 0.76 36.82
CA HIS A 230 -4.06 1.01 37.99
C HIS A 230 -5.42 1.62 37.63
N ALA A 231 -5.44 2.57 36.69
CA ALA A 231 -6.67 3.20 36.22
C ALA A 231 -7.60 2.23 35.47
N LEU A 232 -7.03 1.34 34.64
CA LEU A 232 -7.82 0.39 33.82
C LEU A 232 -8.25 -0.87 34.57
N LEU A 233 -7.43 -1.33 35.52
CA LEU A 233 -7.67 -2.58 36.26
C LEU A 233 -8.36 -2.35 37.62
N ASN A 234 -8.65 -1.09 37.99
CA ASN A 234 -9.25 -0.71 39.28
C ASN A 234 -8.52 -1.33 40.50
N LEU A 235 -7.20 -1.32 40.49
CA LEU A 235 -6.38 -1.99 41.50
C LEU A 235 -6.31 -1.18 42.81
N SER A 236 -6.45 -1.84 43.96
CA SER A 236 -6.29 -1.22 45.27
C SER A 236 -4.80 -0.99 45.60
N ALA A 237 -4.48 0.08 46.34
CA ALA A 237 -3.10 0.51 46.61
C ALA A 237 -2.30 -0.38 47.58
N VAL A 238 -2.90 -1.41 48.18
CA VAL A 238 -2.25 -2.22 49.23
C VAL A 238 -1.93 -3.60 48.70
N THR A 239 -0.64 -4.00 48.73
CA THR A 239 -0.22 -5.41 48.94
C THR A 239 1.27 -5.53 49.27
N HIS A 240 1.60 -6.56 50.04
CA HIS A 240 2.95 -6.93 50.50
C HIS A 240 3.87 -7.38 49.36
N LYS A 241 5.18 -7.08 49.46
CA LYS A 241 6.22 -7.64 48.58
C LYS A 241 6.17 -9.16 48.62
N ARG A 242 5.65 -9.79 47.57
CA ARG A 242 5.63 -11.24 47.39
C ARG A 242 6.98 -11.71 46.85
N GLN A 243 7.37 -12.92 47.20
CA GLN A 243 8.54 -13.59 46.63
C GLN A 243 8.28 -13.86 45.13
N ARG A 244 9.33 -13.81 44.30
CA ARG A 244 9.26 -13.91 42.83
C ARG A 244 10.16 -15.04 42.34
N SER A 245 9.65 -15.90 41.45
CA SER A 245 10.40 -17.01 40.85
C SER A 245 10.54 -16.80 39.34
N LEU A 246 11.72 -16.35 38.87
CA LEU A 246 11.99 -16.27 37.44
C LEU A 246 12.22 -17.67 36.83
N ILE A 247 11.60 -17.93 35.68
CA ILE A 247 11.73 -19.15 34.90
C ILE A 247 12.15 -18.76 33.47
N PHE A 248 13.35 -19.13 33.04
CA PHE A 248 13.87 -18.85 31.70
C PHE A 248 13.45 -19.95 30.71
N ALA A 249 12.91 -19.52 29.57
CA ALA A 249 12.55 -20.40 28.46
C ALA A 249 13.72 -20.57 27.49
N ASP A 250 14.65 -21.49 27.80
CA ASP A 250 15.92 -21.61 27.07
C ASP A 250 15.73 -21.91 25.58
N ASP A 251 14.76 -22.77 25.26
CA ASP A 251 14.45 -23.16 23.89
C ASP A 251 13.90 -21.99 23.05
N LEU A 252 13.24 -21.01 23.68
CA LEU A 252 12.79 -19.80 22.99
C LEU A 252 13.95 -18.84 22.72
N PHE A 253 14.88 -18.71 23.67
CA PHE A 253 16.09 -17.92 23.46
C PHE A 253 17.02 -18.54 22.41
N GLU A 254 17.02 -19.86 22.24
CA GLU A 254 17.73 -20.56 21.16
C GLU A 254 17.13 -20.32 19.77
N LEU A 255 15.85 -19.93 19.69
CA LEU A 255 15.24 -19.52 18.43
C LEU A 255 15.71 -18.12 17.97
N CYS A 256 16.32 -17.32 18.85
CA CYS A 256 16.64 -15.92 18.58
C CYS A 256 18.13 -15.73 18.31
N ASP A 257 18.48 -14.87 17.34
CA ASP A 257 19.87 -14.48 17.06
C ASP A 257 20.39 -13.40 18.05
N ILE A 258 19.95 -13.46 19.31
CA ILE A 258 20.32 -12.49 20.36
C ILE A 258 21.28 -13.19 21.34
N PRO A 259 22.52 -12.69 21.50
CA PRO A 259 23.47 -13.29 22.44
C PRO A 259 22.91 -13.35 23.85
N LYS A 260 23.07 -14.50 24.53
CA LYS A 260 22.61 -14.69 25.91
C LYS A 260 23.16 -13.63 26.88
N GLN A 261 24.34 -13.06 26.58
CA GLN A 261 24.97 -11.97 27.34
C GLN A 261 24.16 -10.67 27.32
N LYS A 262 23.37 -10.44 26.26
CA LYS A 262 22.52 -9.25 26.08
C LYS A 262 21.05 -9.48 26.41
N SER A 263 20.68 -10.68 26.86
CA SER A 263 19.30 -11.06 27.18
C SER A 263 19.22 -11.74 28.56
N VAL A 264 19.41 -13.05 28.61
CA VAL A 264 19.31 -13.87 29.83
C VAL A 264 20.26 -13.38 30.93
N HIS A 265 21.50 -13.04 30.58
CA HIS A 265 22.48 -12.57 31.56
C HIS A 265 22.13 -11.21 32.14
N VAL A 266 21.59 -10.29 31.32
CA VAL A 266 21.13 -8.97 31.77
C VAL A 266 20.05 -9.14 32.83
N VAL A 267 19.03 -9.97 32.55
CA VAL A 267 17.93 -10.23 33.49
C VAL A 267 18.45 -10.88 34.77
N ARG A 268 19.28 -11.93 34.65
CA ARG A 268 19.86 -12.63 35.80
C ARG A 268 20.68 -11.69 36.67
N LYS A 269 21.52 -10.84 36.07
CA LYS A 269 22.34 -9.86 36.80
C LYS A 269 21.51 -8.77 37.46
N ALA A 270 20.43 -8.32 36.81
CA ALA A 270 19.57 -7.29 37.38
C ALA A 270 18.90 -7.74 38.68
N ILE A 271 18.52 -9.02 38.79
CA ILE A 271 17.83 -9.52 39.98
C ILE A 271 18.78 -10.02 41.09
N GLU A 272 20.08 -10.24 40.82
CA GLU A 272 21.05 -10.76 41.80
C GLU A 272 21.11 -9.89 43.07
N ASN A 273 20.95 -8.57 42.91
CA ASN A 273 21.04 -7.60 44.00
C ASN A 273 19.68 -7.16 44.55
N LEU A 274 18.57 -7.74 44.08
CA LEU A 274 17.22 -7.37 44.50
C LEU A 274 16.67 -8.38 45.50
N SER A 275 16.13 -7.88 46.61
CA SER A 275 15.44 -8.70 47.60
C SER A 275 14.13 -9.26 47.04
N GLY A 276 13.76 -10.48 47.43
CA GLY A 276 12.47 -11.08 47.07
C GLY A 276 12.49 -11.93 45.80
N TYR A 277 13.64 -12.17 45.19
CA TYR A 277 13.80 -13.10 44.06
C TYR A 277 14.38 -14.45 44.51
N GLN A 278 13.80 -15.54 44.03
CA GLN A 278 14.33 -16.89 44.18
C GLN A 278 15.41 -17.17 43.13
N THR A 279 16.20 -18.22 43.36
CA THR A 279 17.12 -18.75 42.34
C THR A 279 16.37 -19.03 41.05
N PRO A 280 16.79 -18.46 39.91
CA PRO A 280 16.09 -18.66 38.65
C PRO A 280 16.10 -20.11 38.19
N LYS A 281 15.00 -20.53 37.56
CA LYS A 281 14.83 -21.86 36.98
C LYS A 281 14.91 -21.76 35.46
N HIS A 282 15.19 -22.90 34.83
CA HIS A 282 15.34 -23.02 33.38
C HIS A 282 14.45 -24.15 32.88
N ILE A 283 13.73 -23.95 31.78
CA ILE A 283 12.83 -24.93 31.18
C ILE A 283 12.88 -24.88 29.65
N SER A 284 12.48 -25.97 29.00
CA SER A 284 12.01 -25.93 27.61
C SER A 284 10.49 -25.77 27.60
N VAL A 285 10.01 -24.61 27.14
CA VAL A 285 8.58 -24.30 27.10
C VAL A 285 7.86 -25.19 26.09
N GLY A 286 8.44 -25.42 24.91
CA GLY A 286 7.79 -26.27 23.90
C GLY A 286 7.63 -27.71 24.37
N GLN A 287 8.62 -28.26 25.09
CA GLN A 287 8.51 -29.60 25.68
C GLN A 287 7.49 -29.65 26.84
N TYR A 288 7.44 -28.60 27.66
CA TYR A 288 6.43 -28.47 28.72
C TYR A 288 5.02 -28.40 28.15
N VAL A 289 4.79 -27.58 27.12
CA VAL A 289 3.50 -27.46 26.42
C VAL A 289 3.10 -28.78 25.79
N ALA A 290 4.02 -29.48 25.09
CA ALA A 290 3.74 -30.78 24.49
C ALA A 290 3.27 -31.82 25.52
N SER A 291 3.76 -31.74 26.76
CA SER A 291 3.44 -32.68 27.84
C SER A 291 2.15 -32.33 28.60
N ASN A 292 1.76 -31.05 28.63
CA ASN A 292 0.65 -30.56 29.45
C ASN A 292 -0.55 -30.04 28.65
N VAL A 293 -0.46 -30.00 27.32
CA VAL A 293 -1.54 -29.60 26.41
C VAL A 293 -1.81 -30.75 25.41
N PRO A 294 -2.40 -31.87 25.87
CA PRO A 294 -2.52 -33.09 25.07
C PRO A 294 -3.33 -32.91 23.79
N SER A 295 -4.34 -32.04 23.78
CA SER A 295 -5.14 -31.77 22.57
C SER A 295 -4.34 -31.11 21.44
N LEU A 296 -3.17 -30.51 21.74
CA LEU A 296 -2.31 -29.91 20.73
C LEU A 296 -1.68 -30.96 19.80
N ALA A 297 -1.55 -32.21 20.26
CA ALA A 297 -0.96 -33.29 19.48
C ALA A 297 -1.70 -33.56 18.15
N GLU A 298 -3.01 -33.27 18.08
CA GLU A 298 -3.82 -33.37 16.85
C GLU A 298 -3.34 -32.42 15.74
N PHE A 299 -2.61 -31.37 16.09
CA PHE A 299 -2.17 -30.31 15.18
C PHE A 299 -0.66 -30.34 14.89
N CYS A 300 0.08 -31.26 15.52
CA CYS A 300 1.49 -31.48 15.22
C CYS A 300 1.62 -32.32 13.94
N GLU A 301 2.47 -31.90 12.99
CA GLU A 301 2.72 -32.66 11.76
C GLU A 301 3.18 -34.09 12.08
N GLN A 302 2.62 -35.09 11.36
CA GLN A 302 2.94 -36.52 11.48
C GLN A 302 4.34 -36.85 10.93
N SER A 303 5.38 -36.28 11.54
CA SER A 303 6.76 -36.74 11.37
C SER A 303 7.01 -37.85 12.39
N ARG A 304 7.54 -39.00 11.96
CA ARG A 304 7.78 -40.23 12.76
C ARG A 304 8.84 -40.08 13.89
N LYS A 305 9.07 -38.89 14.43
CA LYS A 305 9.95 -38.62 15.58
C LYS A 305 9.17 -37.81 16.62
N SER A 306 9.46 -38.03 17.90
CA SER A 306 8.88 -37.28 19.02
C SER A 306 8.79 -35.77 18.72
N PRO A 307 7.69 -35.08 19.05
CA PRO A 307 7.53 -33.67 18.75
C PRO A 307 8.68 -32.87 19.37
N ASN A 308 9.37 -32.07 18.56
CA ASN A 308 10.39 -31.16 19.06
C ASN A 308 9.74 -29.84 19.51
N SER A 309 10.45 -29.03 20.30
CA SER A 309 9.91 -27.77 20.84
C SER A 309 9.38 -26.85 19.72
N ALA A 310 10.15 -26.70 18.64
CA ALA A 310 9.78 -25.87 17.49
C ALA A 310 8.48 -26.31 16.79
N SER A 311 8.26 -27.62 16.60
CA SER A 311 7.01 -28.13 16.00
C SER A 311 5.81 -27.88 16.90
N THR A 312 5.99 -27.98 18.22
CA THR A 312 4.93 -27.75 19.20
C THR A 312 4.48 -26.29 19.19
N LEU A 313 5.43 -25.35 19.20
CA LEU A 313 5.13 -23.91 19.17
C LEU A 313 4.52 -23.50 17.81
N ARG A 314 4.96 -24.11 16.72
CA ARG A 314 4.34 -23.90 15.40
C ARG A 314 2.89 -24.38 15.38
N ALA A 315 2.61 -25.57 15.92
CA ALA A 315 1.24 -26.07 16.08
C ALA A 315 0.39 -25.11 16.92
N LEU A 316 0.92 -24.61 18.04
CA LEU A 316 0.22 -23.67 18.91
C LEU A 316 -0.13 -22.36 18.18
N SER A 317 0.82 -21.80 17.42
CA SER A 317 0.59 -20.60 16.60
C SER A 317 -0.46 -20.83 15.50
N SER A 318 -0.47 -22.02 14.88
CA SER A 318 -1.47 -22.40 13.87
C SER A 318 -2.89 -22.46 14.47
N VAL A 319 -3.02 -23.04 15.67
CA VAL A 319 -4.29 -23.06 16.43
C VAL A 319 -4.75 -21.63 16.74
N MET A 320 -3.85 -20.77 17.24
CA MET A 320 -4.14 -19.35 17.52
C MET A 320 -4.69 -18.63 16.28
N LEU A 321 -3.99 -18.72 15.13
CA LEU A 321 -4.40 -18.08 13.89
C LEU A 321 -5.72 -18.65 13.34
N SER A 322 -6.00 -19.93 13.61
CA SER A 322 -7.27 -20.56 13.22
C SER A 322 -8.44 -20.04 14.05
N ILE A 323 -8.26 -19.88 15.37
CA ILE A 323 -9.25 -19.23 16.24
C ILE A 323 -9.49 -17.78 15.78
N GLN A 324 -8.41 -17.03 15.52
CA GLN A 324 -8.49 -15.65 15.06
C GLN A 324 -9.33 -15.54 13.77
N ARG A 325 -9.02 -16.35 12.75
CA ARG A 325 -9.75 -16.33 11.48
C ARG A 325 -11.21 -16.74 11.65
N HIS A 326 -11.46 -17.76 12.48
CA HIS A 326 -12.81 -18.24 12.75
C HIS A 326 -13.68 -17.15 13.40
N GLU A 327 -13.22 -16.56 14.50
CA GLU A 327 -13.95 -15.52 15.22
C GLU A 327 -14.11 -14.25 14.37
N PHE A 328 -13.05 -13.84 13.66
CA PHE A 328 -13.14 -12.70 12.75
C PHE A 328 -14.20 -12.93 11.68
N LYS A 329 -14.20 -14.11 11.05
CA LYS A 329 -15.22 -14.46 10.07
C LYS A 329 -16.62 -14.39 10.69
N THR A 330 -16.82 -14.98 11.86
CA THR A 330 -18.12 -14.91 12.56
C THR A 330 -18.60 -13.48 12.80
N ASN A 331 -17.69 -12.57 13.14
CA ASN A 331 -18.04 -11.17 13.42
C ASN A 331 -18.35 -10.35 12.15
N TYR A 332 -17.70 -10.65 11.02
CA TYR A 332 -17.68 -9.77 9.85
C TYR A 332 -18.17 -10.41 8.55
N GLU A 333 -18.62 -11.67 8.57
CA GLU A 333 -19.12 -12.37 7.38
C GLU A 333 -20.36 -11.69 6.79
N GLU A 334 -21.31 -11.24 7.62
CA GLU A 334 -22.51 -10.53 7.16
C GLU A 334 -22.15 -9.21 6.46
N TRP A 335 -21.28 -8.41 7.07
CA TRP A 335 -20.76 -7.18 6.47
C TRP A 335 -20.05 -7.47 5.14
N SER A 336 -19.20 -8.51 5.11
CA SER A 336 -18.49 -8.91 3.89
C SER A 336 -19.42 -9.38 2.77
N GLN A 337 -20.54 -10.04 3.10
CA GLN A 337 -21.53 -10.49 2.13
C GLN A 337 -22.35 -9.32 1.60
N THR A 338 -22.80 -8.43 2.49
CA THR A 338 -23.59 -7.23 2.15
C THR A 338 -22.80 -6.25 1.29
N CYS A 339 -21.52 -6.09 1.57
CA CYS A 339 -20.64 -5.17 0.84
C CYS A 339 -19.89 -5.84 -0.32
N LYS A 340 -20.20 -7.11 -0.68
CA LYS A 340 -19.41 -7.93 -1.62
C LYS A 340 -19.22 -7.27 -2.99
N SER A 341 -20.21 -6.55 -3.49
CA SER A 341 -20.14 -5.78 -4.76
C SER A 341 -19.23 -4.55 -4.70
N PHE A 342 -18.95 -4.03 -3.49
CA PHE A 342 -18.07 -2.87 -3.25
C PHE A 342 -16.66 -3.26 -2.78
N LEU A 343 -16.47 -4.50 -2.29
CA LEU A 343 -15.24 -4.92 -1.61
C LEU A 343 -14.07 -5.28 -2.54
N GLY A 344 -14.30 -5.75 -3.77
CA GLY A 344 -13.28 -5.95 -4.83
C GLY A 344 -11.91 -6.50 -4.37
N PRO A 345 -10.79 -6.21 -5.08
CA PRO A 345 -9.42 -6.50 -4.62
C PRO A 345 -8.91 -5.51 -3.54
N ARG A 346 -9.82 -4.81 -2.84
CA ARG A 346 -9.47 -3.66 -1.99
C ARG A 346 -9.15 -4.02 -0.54
N LEU A 347 -9.46 -5.22 -0.07
CA LEU A 347 -9.03 -5.74 1.24
C LEU A 347 -7.64 -6.39 1.18
N SER A 348 -6.91 -6.44 2.28
CA SER A 348 -5.66 -7.21 2.37
C SER A 348 -5.91 -8.70 2.13
N ASN A 349 -4.88 -9.41 1.65
CA ASN A 349 -4.99 -10.85 1.39
C ASN A 349 -5.32 -11.63 2.66
N ASP A 350 -4.84 -11.18 3.82
CA ASP A 350 -5.07 -11.83 5.12
C ASP A 350 -6.53 -11.70 5.57
N VAL A 351 -7.13 -10.52 5.43
CA VAL A 351 -8.57 -10.32 5.71
C VAL A 351 -9.42 -11.18 4.78
N VAL A 352 -9.08 -11.22 3.49
CA VAL A 352 -9.78 -12.07 2.51
C VAL A 352 -9.62 -13.56 2.86
N ALA A 353 -8.43 -13.99 3.28
CA ALA A 353 -8.19 -15.36 3.70
C ALA A 353 -9.00 -15.73 4.96
N ALA A 354 -9.10 -14.82 5.93
CA ALA A 354 -9.92 -15.01 7.12
C ALA A 354 -11.41 -15.16 6.78
N LEU A 355 -11.97 -14.27 5.95
CA LEU A 355 -13.39 -14.36 5.55
C LEU A 355 -13.71 -15.63 4.75
N LYS A 356 -12.72 -16.23 4.08
CA LYS A 356 -12.84 -17.48 3.32
C LYS A 356 -12.54 -18.75 4.12
N SER A 357 -12.14 -18.65 5.39
CA SER A 357 -11.73 -19.83 6.17
C SER A 357 -12.90 -20.80 6.42
N ARG A 358 -12.57 -22.08 6.58
CA ARG A 358 -13.53 -23.15 6.95
C ARG A 358 -13.64 -23.28 8.46
N ASN A 359 -14.84 -23.66 8.92
CA ASN A 359 -15.22 -23.78 10.33
C ASN A 359 -15.15 -25.24 10.81
N GLU A 360 -14.04 -25.93 10.56
CA GLU A 360 -13.85 -27.33 10.95
C GLU A 360 -12.98 -27.41 12.22
N GLY A 361 -13.27 -28.36 13.12
CA GLY A 361 -12.44 -28.60 14.32
C GLY A 361 -12.50 -27.54 15.43
N ILE A 362 -13.47 -26.62 15.42
CA ILE A 362 -13.51 -25.48 16.37
C ILE A 362 -13.45 -25.91 17.85
N LYS A 363 -14.14 -27.00 18.21
CA LYS A 363 -14.13 -27.53 19.58
C LYS A 363 -12.72 -27.92 20.05
N SER A 364 -11.90 -28.53 19.19
CA SER A 364 -10.52 -28.89 19.56
C SER A 364 -9.63 -27.66 19.65
N LEU A 365 -9.84 -26.62 18.82
CA LEU A 365 -9.11 -25.35 18.94
C LEU A 365 -9.30 -24.69 20.32
N TYR A 366 -10.55 -24.56 20.79
CA TYR A 366 -10.82 -23.99 22.12
C TYR A 366 -10.39 -24.90 23.27
N ARG A 367 -10.35 -26.22 23.05
CA ARG A 367 -9.80 -27.16 24.03
C ARG A 367 -8.31 -26.93 24.23
N VAL A 368 -7.52 -26.80 23.16
CA VAL A 368 -6.09 -26.46 23.21
C VAL A 368 -5.88 -25.18 24.01
N LYS A 369 -6.68 -24.14 23.74
CA LYS A 369 -6.62 -22.87 24.47
C LYS A 369 -6.87 -23.03 25.98
N THR A 370 -7.89 -23.81 26.34
CA THR A 370 -8.24 -24.07 27.75
C THR A 370 -7.14 -24.85 28.47
N GLU A 371 -6.62 -25.90 27.84
CA GLU A 371 -5.50 -26.68 28.35
C GLU A 371 -4.22 -25.83 28.46
N MET A 372 -3.94 -24.97 27.48
CA MET A 372 -2.80 -24.04 27.51
C MET A 372 -2.88 -23.06 28.68
N ARG A 373 -4.07 -22.51 28.97
CA ARG A 373 -4.28 -21.68 30.17
C ARG A 373 -3.98 -22.44 31.45
N ALA A 374 -4.51 -23.65 31.59
CA ALA A 374 -4.27 -24.49 32.77
C ALA A 374 -2.79 -24.86 32.93
N ALA A 375 -2.10 -25.20 31.84
CA ALA A 375 -0.69 -25.55 31.83
C ALA A 375 0.18 -24.38 32.30
N ILE A 376 0.00 -23.18 31.72
CA ILE A 376 0.79 -22.00 32.12
C ILE A 376 0.45 -21.57 33.56
N GLN A 377 -0.81 -21.65 33.98
CA GLN A 377 -1.20 -21.39 35.37
C GLN A 377 -0.49 -22.34 36.35
N SER A 378 -0.42 -23.63 36.02
CA SER A 378 0.27 -24.65 36.82
C SER A 378 1.79 -24.42 36.89
N LEU A 379 2.39 -24.02 35.76
CA LEU A 379 3.81 -23.71 35.67
C LEU A 379 4.20 -22.51 36.53
N LEU A 380 3.42 -21.43 36.47
CA LEU A 380 3.76 -20.15 37.08
C LEU A 380 3.23 -19.97 38.50
N LYS A 381 2.17 -20.68 38.88
CA LYS A 381 1.54 -20.54 40.21
C LYS A 381 1.24 -19.07 40.52
N GLU A 382 1.42 -18.62 41.76
CA GLU A 382 1.15 -17.22 42.18
C GLU A 382 2.41 -16.35 42.29
N ASP A 383 3.60 -16.90 42.05
CA ASP A 383 4.89 -16.21 42.22
C ASP A 383 5.80 -16.27 40.98
N GLY A 384 5.43 -17.06 39.98
CA GLY A 384 6.23 -17.35 38.80
C GLY A 384 6.15 -16.28 37.72
N ILE A 385 7.29 -16.02 37.11
CA ILE A 385 7.44 -15.15 35.94
C ILE A 385 8.25 -15.90 34.89
N LEU A 386 7.61 -16.18 33.75
CA LEU A 386 8.29 -16.73 32.59
C LEU A 386 9.02 -15.61 31.85
N VAL A 387 10.32 -15.78 31.66
CA VAL A 387 11.17 -14.87 30.91
C VAL A 387 11.38 -15.46 29.52
N ILE A 388 10.93 -14.74 28.50
CA ILE A 388 11.00 -15.14 27.09
C ILE A 388 11.57 -13.99 26.25
N PRO A 389 12.17 -14.24 25.07
CA PRO A 389 12.37 -13.18 24.09
C PRO A 389 11.01 -12.65 23.61
N THR A 390 10.89 -11.33 23.40
CA THR A 390 9.62 -10.76 22.91
C THR A 390 9.39 -11.05 21.43
N VAL A 391 10.46 -10.99 20.65
CA VAL A 391 10.49 -11.18 19.19
C VAL A 391 11.65 -12.11 18.85
N ALA A 392 11.47 -12.91 17.79
CA ALA A 392 12.48 -13.89 17.39
C ALA A 392 13.58 -13.27 16.52
N ASP A 393 13.19 -12.26 15.74
CA ASP A 393 13.97 -11.71 14.64
C ASP A 393 13.94 -10.17 14.69
N PRO A 394 14.97 -9.49 14.17
CA PRO A 394 14.97 -8.04 14.05
C PRO A 394 13.83 -7.54 13.13
N PRO A 395 13.42 -6.26 13.25
CA PRO A 395 12.39 -5.70 12.39
C PRO A 395 12.79 -5.82 10.91
N PRO A 396 11.97 -6.41 10.03
CA PRO A 396 12.30 -6.51 8.60
C PRO A 396 12.29 -5.13 7.94
N LYS A 397 12.97 -5.02 6.79
CA LYS A 397 12.95 -3.79 5.98
C LYS A 397 11.55 -3.55 5.42
N LEU A 398 11.16 -2.28 5.32
CA LEU A 398 9.89 -1.88 4.71
C LEU A 398 9.77 -2.44 3.28
N ASN A 399 8.59 -2.93 2.91
CA ASN A 399 8.30 -3.48 1.58
C ASN A 399 9.24 -4.62 1.13
N THR A 400 9.63 -5.50 2.06
CA THR A 400 10.43 -6.68 1.73
C THR A 400 9.67 -7.56 0.71
N LYS A 401 10.26 -7.78 -0.47
CA LYS A 401 9.63 -8.53 -1.57
C LYS A 401 9.76 -10.05 -1.47
N ASN A 402 10.70 -10.54 -0.65
CA ASN A 402 10.92 -11.97 -0.45
C ASN A 402 9.81 -12.55 0.44
N LYS A 403 8.83 -13.21 -0.17
CA LYS A 403 7.68 -13.77 0.53
C LYS A 403 8.05 -14.89 1.50
N ASP A 404 9.05 -15.71 1.19
CA ASP A 404 9.45 -16.83 2.04
C ASP A 404 10.13 -16.32 3.31
N ALA A 405 11.01 -15.33 3.18
CA ALA A 405 11.64 -14.68 4.34
C ALA A 405 10.62 -13.97 5.24
N VAL A 406 9.61 -13.30 4.65
CA VAL A 406 8.51 -12.69 5.42
C VAL A 406 7.68 -13.76 6.13
N LYS A 407 7.38 -14.88 5.46
CA LYS A 407 6.63 -15.98 6.08
C LYS A 407 7.39 -16.59 7.25
N GLU A 408 8.69 -16.85 7.09
CA GLU A 408 9.53 -17.41 8.16
C GLU A 408 9.60 -16.46 9.36
N PHE A 409 9.79 -15.16 9.12
CA PHE A 409 9.74 -14.12 10.14
C PHE A 409 8.40 -14.13 10.89
N LEU A 410 7.27 -14.22 10.17
CA LEU A 410 5.94 -14.26 10.77
C LEU A 410 5.77 -15.52 11.63
N ASP A 411 6.10 -16.70 11.09
CA ASP A 411 5.96 -18.00 11.79
C ASP A 411 6.75 -18.02 13.11
N ARG A 412 7.97 -17.49 13.11
CA ARG A 412 8.84 -17.42 14.30
C ARG A 412 8.31 -16.46 15.36
N ASN A 413 7.81 -15.30 14.95
CA ASN A 413 7.22 -14.34 15.90
C ASN A 413 5.85 -14.81 16.45
N TYR A 414 5.03 -15.46 15.63
CA TYR A 414 3.77 -16.05 16.11
C TYR A 414 3.99 -17.21 17.08
N ALA A 415 5.07 -17.99 16.93
CA ALA A 415 5.44 -19.02 17.89
C ALA A 415 5.62 -18.43 19.30
N LEU A 416 6.36 -17.32 19.44
CA LEU A 416 6.55 -16.64 20.72
C LEU A 416 5.25 -15.98 21.22
N SER A 417 4.57 -15.24 20.33
CA SER A 417 3.41 -14.46 20.74
C SER A 417 2.21 -15.32 21.16
N SER A 418 2.10 -16.53 20.60
CA SER A 418 1.03 -17.49 20.87
C SER A 418 0.96 -17.95 22.33
N ILE A 419 2.06 -17.91 23.08
CA ILE A 419 2.11 -18.38 24.47
C ILE A 419 1.15 -17.55 25.34
N ALA A 420 1.24 -16.22 25.29
CA ALA A 420 0.33 -15.34 26.05
C ALA A 420 -1.06 -15.26 25.42
N SER A 421 -1.17 -15.26 24.09
CA SER A 421 -2.47 -15.18 23.41
C SER A 421 -3.34 -16.41 23.69
N MET A 422 -2.77 -17.60 23.68
CA MET A 422 -3.49 -18.86 23.91
C MET A 422 -3.73 -19.14 25.39
N SER A 423 -2.79 -18.81 26.29
CA SER A 423 -3.03 -18.95 27.73
C SER A 423 -3.96 -17.85 28.28
N GLY A 424 -4.02 -16.70 27.61
CA GLY A 424 -4.71 -15.50 28.10
C GLY A 424 -3.96 -14.78 29.22
N CYS A 425 -2.71 -15.16 29.50
CA CYS A 425 -1.89 -14.55 30.55
C CYS A 425 -1.45 -13.12 30.19
N CYS A 426 -1.12 -12.34 31.22
CA CYS A 426 -0.55 -11.00 31.04
C CYS A 426 0.95 -11.08 30.72
N GLN A 427 1.42 -10.15 29.90
CA GLN A 427 2.80 -10.08 29.43
C GLN A 427 3.23 -8.62 29.27
N VAL A 428 4.46 -8.32 29.66
CA VAL A 428 5.09 -7.01 29.47
C VAL A 428 6.36 -7.14 28.64
N THR A 429 6.48 -6.32 27.60
CA THR A 429 7.68 -6.14 26.78
C THR A 429 8.60 -5.13 27.44
N ILE A 430 9.88 -5.48 27.59
CA ILE A 430 10.90 -4.67 28.27
C ILE A 430 12.10 -4.46 27.31
N PRO A 431 12.36 -3.22 26.86
CA PRO A 431 13.53 -2.94 26.03
C PRO A 431 14.84 -3.10 26.83
N LEU A 432 15.86 -3.70 26.20
CA LEU A 432 17.20 -3.93 26.76
C LEU A 432 18.31 -3.29 25.89
N GLY A 433 17.99 -2.22 25.17
CA GLY A 433 18.96 -1.54 24.30
C GLY A 433 19.07 -2.17 22.90
N LYS A 434 20.30 -2.31 22.37
CA LYS A 434 20.55 -2.69 20.97
C LYS A 434 21.62 -3.78 20.78
N HIS A 435 21.44 -4.61 19.75
CA HIS A 435 22.45 -5.53 19.21
C HIS A 435 22.72 -5.19 17.74
N GLY A 436 23.95 -4.74 17.44
CA GLY A 436 24.21 -4.07 16.17
C GLY A 436 23.33 -2.82 16.04
N ASP A 437 22.58 -2.73 14.95
CA ASP A 437 21.64 -1.63 14.70
C ASP A 437 20.20 -1.93 15.20
N TYR A 438 19.94 -3.13 15.75
CA TYR A 438 18.59 -3.62 16.06
C TYR A 438 18.21 -3.49 17.55
N PRO A 439 16.97 -3.11 17.88
CA PRO A 439 16.49 -3.09 19.26
C PRO A 439 16.34 -4.51 19.82
N ILE A 440 16.70 -4.70 21.09
CA ILE A 440 16.53 -5.93 21.85
C ILE A 440 15.44 -5.71 22.89
N SER A 441 14.60 -6.72 23.10
CA SER A 441 13.72 -6.74 24.26
C SER A 441 13.52 -8.16 24.79
N VAL A 442 13.14 -8.23 26.06
CA VAL A 442 12.66 -9.45 26.70
C VAL A 442 11.25 -9.22 27.20
N SER A 443 10.52 -10.32 27.38
CA SER A 443 9.17 -10.29 27.91
C SER A 443 9.09 -11.04 29.22
N PHE A 444 8.41 -10.44 30.19
CA PHE A 444 7.98 -11.11 31.41
C PHE A 444 6.50 -11.48 31.25
N LEU A 445 6.20 -12.76 31.39
CA LEU A 445 4.84 -13.31 31.33
C LEU A 445 4.54 -13.94 32.69
N THR A 446 3.38 -13.63 33.27
CA THR A 446 2.95 -14.25 34.54
C THR A 446 1.58 -14.89 34.39
N TYR A 447 1.08 -15.52 35.44
CA TYR A 447 -0.18 -16.25 35.45
C TYR A 447 -1.40 -15.37 35.13
N TYR A 448 -2.52 -16.00 34.76
CA TYR A 448 -3.76 -15.29 34.44
C TYR A 448 -4.30 -14.55 35.67
N GLY A 449 -4.58 -13.26 35.52
CA GLY A 449 -4.99 -12.37 36.61
C GLY A 449 -3.83 -11.81 37.45
N GLY A 450 -2.58 -12.16 37.12
CA GLY A 450 -1.36 -11.65 37.77
C GLY A 450 -0.96 -10.23 37.34
N ASP A 451 -1.86 -9.45 36.72
CA ASP A 451 -1.56 -8.17 36.09
C ASP A 451 -0.91 -7.16 37.04
N LYS A 452 -1.48 -6.98 38.23
CA LYS A 452 -0.91 -6.10 39.27
C LYS A 452 0.47 -6.57 39.70
N PHE A 453 0.63 -7.87 39.94
CA PHE A 453 1.90 -8.47 40.34
C PHE A 453 2.99 -8.23 39.27
N LEU A 454 2.63 -8.31 37.99
CA LEU A 454 3.54 -8.04 36.89
C LEU A 454 3.93 -6.56 36.82
N LEU A 455 2.95 -5.64 36.92
CA LEU A 455 3.20 -4.19 36.93
C LEU A 455 4.11 -3.78 38.10
N ASP A 456 3.81 -4.25 39.32
CA ASP A 456 4.64 -4.01 40.51
C ASP A 456 6.06 -4.57 40.33
N THR A 457 6.18 -5.74 39.71
CA THR A 457 7.49 -6.33 39.43
C THR A 457 8.31 -5.48 38.46
N ILE A 458 7.68 -4.88 37.45
CA ILE A 458 8.37 -4.00 36.51
C ILE A 458 8.85 -2.74 37.18
N LEU A 459 8.03 -2.09 38.02
CA LEU A 459 8.49 -0.93 38.79
C LEU A 459 9.71 -1.26 39.66
N ASP A 460 9.72 -2.43 40.29
CA ASP A 460 10.81 -2.86 41.17
C ASP A 460 12.13 -3.13 40.40
N VAL A 461 12.06 -3.73 39.21
CA VAL A 461 13.23 -4.29 38.52
C VAL A 461 13.75 -3.44 37.36
N TYR A 462 12.95 -2.52 36.82
CA TYR A 462 13.24 -1.86 35.54
C TYR A 462 14.55 -1.06 35.56
N ALA A 463 14.79 -0.27 36.60
CA ALA A 463 16.03 0.50 36.72
C ALA A 463 17.27 -0.40 36.68
N SER A 464 17.25 -1.49 37.47
CA SER A 464 18.37 -2.44 37.48
C SER A 464 18.52 -3.19 36.15
N LEU A 465 17.44 -3.43 35.40
CA LEU A 465 17.52 -4.02 34.06
C LEU A 465 18.20 -3.06 33.07
N GLN A 466 17.87 -1.77 33.10
CA GLN A 466 18.50 -0.78 32.23
C GLN A 466 20.00 -0.64 32.54
N ASP A 467 20.38 -0.57 33.83
CA ASP A 467 21.79 -0.51 34.24
C ASP A 467 22.62 -1.70 33.70
N GLN A 468 22.07 -2.92 33.82
CA GLN A 468 22.77 -4.12 33.34
C GLN A 468 22.78 -4.21 31.80
N ALA A 469 21.75 -3.69 31.13
CA ALA A 469 21.71 -3.61 29.67
C ALA A 469 22.76 -2.65 29.11
N ASP A 470 22.98 -1.52 29.78
CA ASP A 470 24.01 -0.53 29.44
C ASP A 470 25.41 -1.11 29.63
N ILE A 471 25.65 -1.80 30.75
CA ILE A 471 26.91 -2.51 30.99
C ILE A 471 27.16 -3.55 29.90
N ALA A 472 26.17 -4.38 29.57
CA ALA A 472 26.30 -5.40 28.54
C ALA A 472 26.52 -4.82 27.12
N SER A 473 26.07 -3.60 26.85
CA SER A 473 26.33 -2.91 25.58
C SER A 473 27.76 -2.33 25.48
N SER A 474 28.44 -2.10 26.61
CA SER A 474 29.79 -1.52 26.66
C SER A 474 30.94 -2.52 26.47
N LEU A 475 30.68 -3.83 26.56
CA LEU A 475 31.68 -4.89 26.41
C LEU A 475 31.98 -5.15 24.91
N ALA A 476 33.25 -5.01 24.51
CA ALA A 476 33.70 -5.24 23.12
C ALA A 476 33.57 -6.72 22.69
N PRO A 477 33.30 -7.00 21.40
CA PRO A 477 33.25 -8.38 20.90
C PRO A 477 34.65 -8.99 20.85
N VAL A 478 34.83 -10.16 21.47
CA VAL A 478 36.08 -10.94 21.43
C VAL A 478 36.23 -11.54 20.04
N THR A 479 37.26 -11.14 19.30
CA THR A 479 37.66 -11.73 18.02
C THR A 479 38.81 -12.72 18.23
N ASP A 480 38.58 -13.99 17.91
CA ASP A 480 39.66 -14.98 17.80
C ASP A 480 40.56 -14.67 16.59
N SER A 481 41.87 -14.64 16.81
CA SER A 481 42.90 -14.38 15.79
C SER A 481 43.89 -15.54 15.71
N ASN A 482 44.21 -16.03 14.50
CA ASN A 482 45.51 -16.68 14.17
C ASN A 482 45.76 -16.82 12.65
N GLY A 483 46.97 -16.43 12.19
CA GLY A 483 47.68 -16.99 11.02
C GLY A 483 47.37 -16.46 9.60
N MET A 484 48.39 -15.97 8.87
CA MET A 484 48.32 -15.52 7.46
C MET A 484 47.95 -16.71 6.53
N GLY A 485 46.71 -16.72 6.02
CA GLY A 485 46.12 -17.88 5.34
C GLY A 485 46.27 -17.92 3.81
N ALA A 486 46.00 -19.09 3.22
CA ALA A 486 46.03 -19.35 1.77
C ALA A 486 45.19 -18.38 0.90
N SER A 487 44.21 -17.70 1.50
CA SER A 487 43.40 -16.67 0.83
C SER A 487 44.21 -15.45 0.39
N GLU A 488 45.23 -15.04 1.16
CA GLU A 488 46.10 -13.91 0.82
C GLU A 488 47.00 -14.20 -0.40
N VAL A 489 47.42 -15.46 -0.57
CA VAL A 489 48.20 -15.91 -1.76
C VAL A 489 47.36 -15.82 -3.04
N MET A 490 46.08 -16.23 -2.97
CA MET A 490 45.17 -16.14 -4.12
C MET A 490 44.85 -14.69 -4.50
N LYS A 491 44.73 -13.80 -3.50
CA LYS A 491 44.59 -12.35 -3.71
C LYS A 491 45.78 -11.79 -4.50
N GLU A 492 47.01 -12.13 -4.15
CA GLU A 492 48.20 -11.62 -4.88
C GLU A 492 48.31 -12.16 -6.31
N LYS A 493 47.92 -13.42 -6.56
CA LYS A 493 47.80 -13.95 -7.94
C LYS A 493 46.75 -13.20 -8.75
N GLY A 494 45.61 -12.88 -8.14
CA GLY A 494 44.56 -12.05 -8.73
C GLY A 494 45.07 -10.65 -9.08
N ASN A 495 45.82 -10.00 -8.17
CA ASN A 495 46.42 -8.69 -8.39
C ASN A 495 47.41 -8.71 -9.57
N ALA A 496 48.25 -9.74 -9.68
CA ALA A 496 49.20 -9.90 -10.78
C ALA A 496 48.49 -10.09 -12.13
N ALA A 497 47.45 -10.94 -12.18
CA ALA A 497 46.64 -11.14 -13.38
C ALA A 497 45.89 -9.85 -13.81
N PHE A 498 45.37 -9.09 -12.83
CA PHE A 498 44.71 -7.80 -13.08
C PHE A 498 45.70 -6.79 -13.68
N LYS A 499 46.92 -6.68 -13.13
CA LYS A 499 47.98 -5.83 -13.73
C LYS A 499 48.37 -6.27 -15.15
N GLY A 500 48.35 -7.57 -15.42
CA GLY A 500 48.57 -8.15 -16.74
C GLY A 500 47.39 -8.01 -17.72
N ARG A 501 46.33 -7.27 -17.38
CA ARG A 501 45.08 -7.13 -18.15
C ARG A 501 44.34 -8.44 -18.46
N GLN A 502 44.61 -9.49 -17.68
CA GLN A 502 43.94 -10.79 -17.79
C GLN A 502 42.69 -10.82 -16.88
N TRP A 503 41.67 -10.02 -17.21
CA TRP A 503 40.52 -9.74 -16.32
C TRP A 503 39.75 -11.00 -15.89
N SER A 504 39.49 -11.92 -16.83
CA SER A 504 38.82 -13.19 -16.52
C SER A 504 39.63 -14.07 -15.56
N LYS A 505 40.96 -14.08 -15.71
CA LYS A 505 41.88 -14.83 -14.84
C LYS A 505 42.04 -14.16 -13.46
N ALA A 506 41.99 -12.83 -13.42
CA ALA A 506 41.96 -12.09 -12.16
C ALA A 506 40.68 -12.42 -11.37
N ALA A 507 39.52 -12.40 -12.03
CA ALA A 507 38.24 -12.72 -11.40
C ALA A 507 38.20 -14.16 -10.84
N SER A 508 38.81 -15.14 -11.53
CA SER A 508 38.88 -16.51 -11.03
C SER A 508 39.76 -16.63 -9.77
N PHE A 509 40.94 -16.00 -9.75
CA PHE A 509 41.80 -16.01 -8.56
C PHE A 509 41.16 -15.32 -7.34
N TYR A 510 40.45 -14.20 -7.53
CA TYR A 510 39.69 -13.58 -6.43
C TYR A 510 38.52 -14.45 -5.97
N THR A 511 37.90 -15.23 -6.85
CA THR A 511 36.85 -16.19 -6.48
C THR A 511 37.41 -17.29 -5.57
N GLU A 512 38.61 -17.80 -5.86
CA GLU A 512 39.29 -18.74 -4.97
C GLU A 512 39.69 -18.08 -3.63
N ALA A 513 40.12 -16.81 -3.63
CA ALA A 513 40.39 -16.07 -2.39
C ALA A 513 39.12 -15.93 -1.50
N ILE A 514 37.97 -15.66 -2.11
CA ILE A 514 36.66 -15.55 -1.43
C ILE A 514 36.23 -16.90 -0.84
N LYS A 515 36.40 -18.02 -1.58
CA LYS A 515 36.09 -19.36 -1.06
C LYS A 515 36.91 -19.69 0.20
N LEU A 516 38.16 -19.25 0.23
CA LEU A 516 39.07 -19.50 1.34
C LEU A 516 38.83 -18.57 2.54
N ASN A 517 38.39 -17.33 2.30
CA ASN A 517 37.98 -16.39 3.34
C ASN A 517 36.95 -15.39 2.79
N GLY A 518 35.68 -15.68 3.03
CA GLY A 518 34.53 -14.86 2.59
C GLY A 518 34.29 -13.60 3.42
N ALA A 519 35.07 -13.36 4.48
CA ALA A 519 34.91 -12.20 5.36
C ALA A 519 35.84 -11.03 5.02
N ASN A 520 36.55 -11.07 3.88
CA ASN A 520 37.47 -9.98 3.48
C ASN A 520 36.89 -9.16 2.30
N ALA A 521 36.48 -7.92 2.59
CA ALA A 521 35.91 -6.98 1.63
C ALA A 521 36.81 -6.71 0.41
N THR A 522 38.13 -6.82 0.58
CA THR A 522 39.11 -6.53 -0.47
C THR A 522 38.96 -7.50 -1.64
N TYR A 523 38.63 -8.76 -1.38
CA TYR A 523 38.53 -9.78 -2.44
C TYR A 523 37.35 -9.52 -3.35
N PHE A 524 36.18 -9.25 -2.76
CA PHE A 524 34.98 -8.86 -3.49
C PHE A 524 35.19 -7.55 -4.26
N CYS A 525 35.76 -6.53 -3.60
CA CYS A 525 36.04 -5.25 -4.24
C CYS A 525 36.97 -5.41 -5.46
N ASN A 526 38.00 -6.26 -5.37
CA ASN A 526 38.93 -6.50 -6.47
C ASN A 526 38.32 -7.35 -7.60
N ARG A 527 37.46 -8.31 -7.28
CA ARG A 527 36.71 -9.07 -8.30
C ARG A 527 35.70 -8.19 -9.03
N ALA A 528 35.01 -7.28 -8.32
CA ALA A 528 34.14 -6.29 -8.93
C ALA A 528 34.88 -5.39 -9.93
N ALA A 529 36.14 -5.03 -9.66
CA ALA A 529 36.95 -4.28 -10.61
C ALA A 529 37.17 -5.06 -11.91
N ALA A 530 37.46 -6.36 -11.81
CA ALA A 530 37.60 -7.21 -13.00
C ALA A 530 36.27 -7.33 -13.77
N TYR A 531 35.13 -7.40 -13.07
CA TYR A 531 33.81 -7.42 -13.71
C TYR A 531 33.45 -6.11 -14.40
N LEU A 532 33.83 -4.95 -13.86
CA LEU A 532 33.67 -3.66 -14.53
C LEU A 532 34.42 -3.62 -15.87
N GLU A 533 35.68 -4.07 -15.90
CA GLU A 533 36.48 -4.14 -17.13
C GLU A 533 35.91 -5.16 -18.15
N LEU A 534 35.19 -6.18 -17.67
CA LEU A 534 34.50 -7.17 -18.50
C LEU A 534 33.09 -6.73 -18.94
N GLY A 535 32.62 -5.55 -18.54
CA GLY A 535 31.25 -5.07 -18.82
C GLY A 535 30.14 -5.81 -18.07
N ARG A 536 30.47 -6.57 -17.02
CA ARG A 536 29.52 -7.37 -16.24
C ARG A 536 29.00 -6.57 -15.04
N PHE A 537 28.23 -5.53 -15.32
CA PHE A 537 27.84 -4.52 -14.33
C PHE A 537 26.99 -5.06 -13.17
N GLN A 538 26.09 -6.02 -13.43
CA GLN A 538 25.27 -6.65 -12.39
C GLN A 538 26.13 -7.40 -11.35
N GLN A 539 27.08 -8.22 -11.82
CA GLN A 539 28.00 -8.96 -10.96
C GLN A 539 28.95 -8.02 -10.19
N ALA A 540 29.37 -6.93 -10.82
CA ALA A 540 30.16 -5.89 -10.15
C ALA A 540 29.37 -5.18 -9.03
N GLU A 541 28.06 -4.94 -9.22
CA GLU A 541 27.21 -4.36 -8.18
C GLU A 541 27.05 -5.29 -6.98
N GLU A 542 26.82 -6.58 -7.24
CA GLU A 542 26.68 -7.63 -6.22
C GLU A 542 27.96 -7.73 -5.37
N ASP A 543 29.13 -7.86 -6.02
CA ASP A 543 30.41 -7.95 -5.33
C ASP A 543 30.73 -6.67 -4.54
N CYS A 544 30.46 -5.48 -5.10
CA CYS A 544 30.67 -4.26 -4.32
C CYS A 544 29.67 -4.13 -3.16
N THR A 545 28.48 -4.72 -3.28
CA THR A 545 27.51 -4.73 -2.18
C THR A 545 28.00 -5.60 -1.04
N GLU A 546 28.54 -6.77 -1.35
CA GLU A 546 29.16 -7.65 -0.35
C GLU A 546 30.39 -6.99 0.28
N ALA A 547 31.26 -6.35 -0.52
CA ALA A 547 32.41 -5.61 -0.02
C ALA A 547 32.02 -4.49 0.96
N VAL A 548 30.92 -3.77 0.69
CA VAL A 548 30.39 -2.71 1.57
C VAL A 548 29.72 -3.28 2.82
N LEU A 549 29.09 -4.45 2.74
CA LEU A 549 28.53 -5.14 3.92
C LEU A 549 29.64 -5.55 4.89
N ILE A 550 30.76 -6.04 4.37
CA ILE A 550 31.92 -6.45 5.16
C ILE A 550 32.69 -5.24 5.69
N ASP A 551 32.99 -4.25 4.86
CA ASP A 551 33.71 -3.03 5.25
C ASP A 551 32.98 -1.76 4.77
N LYS A 552 32.22 -1.17 5.70
CA LYS A 552 31.47 0.08 5.48
C LYS A 552 32.36 1.30 5.18
N LYS A 553 33.69 1.23 5.40
CA LYS A 553 34.64 2.31 5.11
C LYS A 553 35.35 2.12 3.76
N ASN A 554 35.02 1.09 2.99
CA ASN A 554 35.68 0.80 1.73
C ASN A 554 35.26 1.74 0.59
N VAL A 555 35.97 2.86 0.46
CA VAL A 555 35.69 3.90 -0.56
C VAL A 555 35.71 3.34 -1.98
N LYS A 556 36.64 2.42 -2.28
CA LYS A 556 36.76 1.81 -3.62
C LYS A 556 35.52 1.00 -3.99
N ALA A 557 34.91 0.30 -3.03
CA ALA A 557 33.69 -0.46 -3.25
C ALA A 557 32.51 0.47 -3.58
N TYR A 558 32.36 1.60 -2.86
CA TYR A 558 31.34 2.61 -3.19
C TYR A 558 31.55 3.22 -4.58
N LEU A 559 32.78 3.58 -4.95
CA LEU A 559 33.07 4.12 -6.29
C LEU A 559 32.73 3.12 -7.41
N ARG A 560 33.13 1.85 -7.22
CA ARG A 560 32.90 0.77 -8.19
C ARG A 560 31.41 0.40 -8.28
N ARG A 561 30.69 0.35 -7.16
CA ARG A 561 29.24 0.13 -7.14
C ARG A 561 28.47 1.27 -7.79
N GLY A 562 28.86 2.52 -7.50
CA GLY A 562 28.28 3.70 -8.13
C GLY A 562 28.45 3.68 -9.66
N THR A 563 29.62 3.26 -10.14
CA THR A 563 29.90 3.09 -11.56
C THR A 563 29.06 1.96 -12.19
N ALA A 564 28.99 0.79 -11.53
CA ALA A 564 28.15 -0.32 -11.98
C ALA A 564 26.67 0.08 -12.09
N ARG A 565 26.13 0.74 -11.06
CA ARG A 565 24.75 1.23 -11.01
C ARG A 565 24.46 2.30 -12.04
N GLU A 566 25.42 3.19 -12.31
CA GLU A 566 25.27 4.17 -13.37
C GLU A 566 25.16 3.50 -14.75
N SER A 567 25.98 2.49 -15.03
CA SER A 567 25.88 1.67 -16.25
C SER A 567 24.57 0.88 -16.35
N LEU A 568 23.94 0.58 -15.21
CA LEU A 568 22.62 -0.06 -15.11
C LEU A 568 21.44 0.96 -15.08
N ILE A 569 21.70 2.26 -15.33
CA ILE A 569 20.67 3.33 -15.36
C ILE A 569 20.05 3.60 -13.96
N ARG A 570 20.67 3.09 -12.89
CA ARG A 570 20.27 3.23 -11.49
C ARG A 570 20.80 4.53 -10.86
N TYR A 571 20.45 5.67 -11.46
CA TYR A 571 21.08 6.97 -11.18
C TYR A 571 20.97 7.44 -9.72
N LYS A 572 19.85 7.18 -9.03
CA LYS A 572 19.66 7.58 -7.64
C LYS A 572 20.59 6.84 -6.69
N GLU A 573 20.73 5.54 -6.89
CA GLU A 573 21.57 4.67 -6.06
C GLU A 573 23.04 4.89 -6.37
N ALA A 574 23.38 5.10 -7.65
CA ALA A 574 24.71 5.52 -8.06
C ALA A 574 25.14 6.84 -7.40
N ALA A 575 24.26 7.86 -7.40
CA ALA A 575 24.55 9.14 -6.76
C ALA A 575 24.73 9.01 -5.24
N ALA A 576 23.97 8.11 -4.59
CA ALA A 576 24.12 7.84 -3.16
C ALA A 576 25.49 7.21 -2.85
N ASP A 577 25.94 6.26 -3.66
CA ASP A 577 27.26 5.64 -3.50
C ASP A 577 28.40 6.66 -3.69
N PHE A 578 28.30 7.54 -4.70
CA PHE A 578 29.29 8.61 -4.88
C PHE A 578 29.27 9.64 -3.74
N ARG A 579 28.11 10.00 -3.19
CA ARG A 579 28.03 10.85 -1.98
C ARG A 579 28.68 10.18 -0.79
N HIS A 580 28.44 8.89 -0.59
CA HIS A 580 29.03 8.17 0.52
C HIS A 580 30.55 8.09 0.39
N ALA A 581 31.06 7.86 -0.83
CA ALA A 581 32.49 7.96 -1.12
C ALA A 581 33.06 9.36 -0.80
N LEU A 582 32.30 10.44 -1.01
CA LEU A 582 32.69 11.81 -0.62
C LEU A 582 32.60 12.09 0.88
N VAL A 583 31.76 11.37 1.63
CA VAL A 583 31.76 11.45 3.10
C VAL A 583 33.05 10.85 3.65
N LEU A 584 33.46 9.71 3.10
CA LEU A 584 34.68 9.01 3.49
C LEU A 584 35.95 9.70 2.98
N GLU A 585 35.93 10.20 1.73
CA GLU A 585 37.02 10.95 1.09
C GLU A 585 36.49 12.24 0.42
N PRO A 586 36.40 13.36 1.16
CA PRO A 586 35.83 14.62 0.66
C PRO A 586 36.53 15.20 -0.57
N GLN A 587 37.81 14.87 -0.78
CA GLN A 587 38.63 15.36 -1.90
C GLN A 587 38.63 14.41 -3.11
N ASN A 588 37.81 13.35 -3.10
CA ASN A 588 37.77 12.38 -4.19
C ASN A 588 37.16 12.99 -5.47
N LYS A 589 38.03 13.32 -6.45
CA LYS A 589 37.65 14.00 -7.71
C LYS A 589 36.62 13.20 -8.52
N THR A 590 36.79 11.88 -8.60
CA THR A 590 35.92 10.99 -9.38
C THR A 590 34.50 10.99 -8.83
N ALA A 591 34.35 10.83 -7.52
CA ALA A 591 33.05 10.89 -6.87
C ALA A 591 32.37 12.26 -7.02
N LYS A 592 33.13 13.36 -6.89
CA LYS A 592 32.62 14.73 -7.01
C LYS A 592 32.06 15.02 -8.41
N ILE A 593 32.75 14.56 -9.46
CA ILE A 593 32.30 14.73 -10.86
C ILE A 593 31.04 13.89 -11.11
N ALA A 594 31.04 12.62 -10.70
CA ALA A 594 29.92 11.70 -10.91
C ALA A 594 28.65 12.13 -10.14
N GLU A 595 28.78 12.52 -8.88
CA GLU A 595 27.65 13.02 -8.07
C GLU A 595 27.02 14.27 -8.70
N LYS A 596 27.83 15.24 -9.11
CA LYS A 596 27.35 16.48 -9.73
C LYS A 596 26.61 16.21 -11.04
N ARG A 597 27.11 15.27 -11.86
CA ARG A 597 26.46 14.83 -13.10
C ARG A 597 25.10 14.21 -12.80
N LEU A 598 25.05 13.22 -11.90
CA LEU A 598 23.83 12.48 -11.59
C LEU A 598 22.78 13.33 -10.87
N ARG A 599 23.21 14.27 -10.00
CA ARG A 599 22.31 15.22 -9.34
C ARG A 599 21.57 16.11 -10.34
N LYS A 600 22.22 16.57 -11.41
CA LYS A 600 21.54 17.33 -12.48
C LYS A 600 20.50 16.48 -13.21
N LEU A 601 20.82 15.24 -13.54
CA LEU A 601 19.88 14.27 -14.14
C LEU A 601 18.68 13.99 -13.22
N MET A 602 18.91 13.83 -11.92
CA MET A 602 17.87 13.55 -10.94
C MET A 602 16.95 14.74 -10.65
N ILE A 603 17.44 15.98 -10.67
CA ILE A 603 16.60 17.18 -10.49
C ILE A 603 15.58 17.29 -11.62
N LEU A 604 16.01 17.01 -12.87
CA LEU A 604 15.12 16.95 -14.03
C LEU A 604 14.06 15.84 -13.89
N TYR A 605 14.42 14.72 -13.26
CA TYR A 605 13.52 13.58 -13.02
C TYR A 605 12.61 13.73 -11.78
N THR A 606 13.02 14.49 -10.75
CA THR A 606 12.25 14.66 -9.51
C THR A 606 11.15 15.72 -9.66
N ILE A 607 11.38 16.72 -10.51
CA ILE A 607 10.34 17.69 -10.93
C ILE A 607 9.20 16.97 -11.70
N SER A 608 9.47 15.82 -12.33
CA SER A 608 8.48 15.00 -13.05
C SER A 608 7.48 14.27 -12.15
N ILE A 609 7.88 13.85 -10.94
CA ILE A 609 7.14 12.83 -10.16
C ILE A 609 6.30 13.46 -9.03
N ILE A 610 6.55 14.72 -8.66
CA ILE A 610 5.92 15.35 -7.49
C ILE A 610 4.56 16.01 -7.84
N HIS A 611 4.24 16.21 -9.12
CA HIS A 611 3.02 16.90 -9.58
C HIS A 611 2.46 16.25 -10.85
N SER A 612 1.50 15.33 -10.71
CA SER A 612 0.80 14.79 -11.88
C SER A 612 -0.11 15.87 -12.49
N PHE A 613 0.30 16.41 -13.63
CA PHE A 613 -0.49 17.36 -14.41
C PHE A 613 -1.79 16.69 -14.88
N THR A 614 -1.68 15.45 -15.32
CA THR A 614 -2.78 14.65 -15.86
C THR A 614 -3.82 14.38 -14.79
N ALA A 615 -3.43 13.92 -13.59
CA ALA A 615 -4.37 13.72 -12.48
C ALA A 615 -5.01 15.03 -11.99
N SER A 616 -4.26 16.14 -12.00
CA SER A 616 -4.79 17.46 -11.62
C SER A 616 -5.85 17.95 -12.60
N ARG A 617 -5.61 17.77 -13.90
CA ARG A 617 -6.59 18.09 -14.94
C ARG A 617 -7.80 17.16 -14.90
N ASP A 618 -7.60 15.88 -14.56
CA ASP A 618 -8.68 14.92 -14.31
C ASP A 618 -9.60 15.41 -13.18
N TRP A 619 -9.03 15.89 -12.07
CA TRP A 619 -9.78 16.48 -10.97
C TRP A 619 -10.59 17.72 -11.41
N LEU A 620 -10.01 18.61 -12.23
CA LEU A 620 -10.73 19.77 -12.77
C LEU A 620 -11.91 19.36 -13.64
N PHE A 621 -11.76 18.33 -14.49
CA PHE A 621 -12.88 17.82 -15.27
C PHE A 621 -13.96 17.20 -14.39
N ARG A 622 -13.60 16.45 -13.34
CA ARG A 622 -14.59 15.93 -12.36
C ARG A 622 -15.44 17.07 -11.78
N GLN A 623 -14.81 18.18 -11.39
CA GLN A 623 -15.53 19.36 -10.91
C GLN A 623 -16.38 20.01 -12.01
N SER A 624 -15.87 20.11 -13.24
CA SER A 624 -16.64 20.65 -14.38
C SER A 624 -17.88 19.82 -14.69
N PHE A 625 -17.78 18.49 -14.67
CA PHE A 625 -18.91 17.57 -14.85
C PHE A 625 -19.93 17.71 -13.72
N ALA A 626 -19.47 17.79 -12.47
CA ALA A 626 -20.33 18.02 -11.32
C ALA A 626 -21.09 19.35 -11.40
N ASN A 627 -20.40 20.42 -11.84
CA ASN A 627 -20.96 21.75 -12.06
C ASN A 627 -21.89 21.81 -13.28
N ALA A 628 -21.70 20.92 -14.27
CA ALA A 628 -22.61 20.75 -15.40
C ALA A 628 -23.86 19.91 -15.06
N GLY A 629 -24.08 19.59 -13.78
CA GLY A 629 -25.26 18.88 -13.31
C GLY A 629 -25.18 17.36 -13.39
N LEU A 630 -23.99 16.79 -13.56
CA LEU A 630 -23.78 15.34 -13.56
C LEU A 630 -23.28 14.84 -12.20
N ARG A 631 -23.48 13.55 -11.91
CA ARG A 631 -22.88 12.83 -10.78
C ARG A 631 -22.22 11.55 -11.27
N SER A 632 -21.12 11.17 -10.62
CA SER A 632 -20.39 9.95 -10.90
C SER A 632 -21.07 8.77 -10.20
N VAL A 633 -21.41 7.72 -10.94
CA VAL A 633 -22.03 6.49 -10.40
C VAL A 633 -21.37 5.27 -11.02
N THR A 634 -21.16 4.22 -10.22
CA THR A 634 -20.80 2.88 -10.72
C THR A 634 -21.98 1.96 -10.48
N THR A 635 -22.44 1.31 -11.54
CA THR A 635 -23.60 0.41 -11.54
C THR A 635 -23.11 -1.02 -11.72
N ASP A 636 -23.51 -1.88 -10.80
CA ASP A 636 -23.33 -3.32 -10.91
C ASP A 636 -24.35 -3.90 -11.89
N LEU A 637 -23.88 -4.62 -12.90
CA LEU A 637 -24.67 -5.24 -13.97
C LEU A 637 -24.66 -6.77 -13.90
N SER A 638 -24.15 -7.34 -12.80
CA SER A 638 -24.17 -8.78 -12.56
C SER A 638 -25.60 -9.34 -12.46
N TYR A 639 -25.82 -10.52 -13.04
CA TYR A 639 -27.14 -11.11 -13.21
C TYR A 639 -27.26 -12.43 -12.44
N GLY A 640 -28.24 -12.52 -11.54
CA GLY A 640 -28.59 -13.77 -10.84
C GLY A 640 -27.39 -14.47 -10.18
N ASN A 641 -27.47 -15.81 -10.04
CA ASN A 641 -26.40 -16.65 -9.48
C ASN A 641 -25.15 -16.78 -10.38
N SER A 642 -24.91 -15.84 -11.30
CA SER A 642 -23.68 -15.82 -12.10
C SER A 642 -22.47 -15.46 -11.24
N ILE A 643 -21.36 -16.17 -11.44
CA ILE A 643 -20.07 -15.96 -10.76
C ILE A 643 -19.35 -14.73 -11.33
N ALA A 644 -19.74 -14.24 -12.51
CA ALA A 644 -19.06 -13.14 -13.19
C ALA A 644 -19.53 -11.75 -12.70
N SER A 645 -18.57 -10.93 -12.26
CA SER A 645 -18.78 -9.55 -11.83
C SER A 645 -18.62 -8.59 -13.01
N THR A 646 -19.63 -7.76 -13.31
CA THR A 646 -19.51 -6.68 -14.31
C THR A 646 -20.00 -5.36 -13.72
N ALA A 647 -19.12 -4.38 -13.60
CA ALA A 647 -19.43 -3.05 -13.09
C ALA A 647 -19.11 -1.99 -14.13
N MET A 648 -20.08 -1.11 -14.40
CA MET A 648 -19.96 -0.02 -15.37
C MET A 648 -20.08 1.32 -14.66
N HIS A 649 -19.07 2.16 -14.82
CA HIS A 649 -19.08 3.54 -14.37
C HIS A 649 -19.68 4.48 -15.42
N CYS A 650 -20.43 5.47 -14.95
CA CYS A 650 -21.03 6.50 -15.77
C CYS A 650 -21.23 7.81 -15.02
N TRP A 651 -20.99 8.92 -15.72
CA TRP A 651 -21.50 10.22 -15.32
C TRP A 651 -22.95 10.37 -15.78
N ILE A 652 -23.88 10.41 -14.83
CA ILE A 652 -25.32 10.48 -15.08
C ILE A 652 -25.87 11.84 -14.62
N PRO A 653 -27.01 12.33 -15.16
CA PRO A 653 -27.63 13.56 -14.66
C PRO A 653 -28.03 13.43 -13.19
N LYS A 654 -27.78 14.47 -12.38
CA LYS A 654 -28.21 14.52 -10.97
C LYS A 654 -29.74 14.46 -10.84
N SER A 655 -30.45 15.10 -11.77
CA SER A 655 -31.91 15.18 -11.81
C SER A 655 -32.38 15.04 -13.26
N PRO A 656 -32.59 13.82 -13.77
CA PRO A 656 -33.06 13.61 -15.14
C PRO A 656 -34.46 14.20 -15.34
N SER A 657 -34.66 14.93 -16.45
CA SER A 657 -35.95 15.52 -16.80
C SER A 657 -36.68 14.66 -17.83
N ARG A 658 -37.97 14.39 -17.62
CA ARG A 658 -38.81 13.69 -18.61
C ARG A 658 -39.03 14.51 -19.90
N SER A 659 -38.87 15.83 -19.85
CA SER A 659 -39.02 16.71 -21.02
C SER A 659 -37.79 16.76 -21.92
N LYS A 660 -36.65 16.20 -21.48
CA LYS A 660 -35.40 16.20 -22.23
C LYS A 660 -35.14 14.82 -22.85
N PRO A 661 -34.75 14.73 -24.13
CA PRO A 661 -34.24 13.48 -24.70
C PRO A 661 -32.93 13.06 -24.03
N ASN A 662 -32.56 11.77 -24.17
CA ASN A 662 -31.32 11.23 -23.62
C ASN A 662 -30.19 11.27 -24.67
N LEU A 663 -28.98 11.58 -24.23
CA LEU A 663 -27.77 11.61 -25.06
C LEU A 663 -26.65 10.82 -24.38
N LEU A 664 -26.15 9.79 -25.07
CA LEU A 664 -25.04 8.96 -24.65
C LEU A 664 -23.76 9.35 -25.38
N LEU A 665 -22.72 9.74 -24.64
CA LEU A 665 -21.43 10.16 -25.18
C LEU A 665 -20.37 9.08 -24.92
N VAL A 666 -20.03 8.29 -25.94
CA VAL A 666 -19.15 7.12 -25.83
C VAL A 666 -17.74 7.47 -26.33
N HIS A 667 -16.76 7.29 -25.45
CA HIS A 667 -15.37 7.68 -25.70
C HIS A 667 -14.60 6.57 -26.45
N GLY A 668 -13.46 6.92 -27.05
CA GLY A 668 -12.54 5.99 -27.72
C GLY A 668 -11.28 5.69 -26.91
N PHE A 669 -10.29 5.07 -27.56
CA PHE A 669 -8.96 4.88 -26.99
C PHE A 669 -8.17 6.20 -26.90
N GLY A 670 -7.16 6.23 -26.03
CA GLY A 670 -6.24 7.34 -25.86
C GLY A 670 -6.45 8.13 -24.56
N ALA A 671 -7.64 8.72 -24.36
CA ALA A 671 -7.97 9.45 -23.14
C ALA A 671 -9.32 8.99 -22.58
N ASN A 672 -9.54 9.17 -21.27
CA ASN A 672 -10.82 8.82 -20.65
C ASN A 672 -11.99 9.70 -21.15
N ALA A 673 -13.21 9.33 -20.78
CA ALA A 673 -14.42 9.98 -21.27
C ALA A 673 -14.48 11.49 -20.93
N MET A 674 -13.95 11.90 -19.78
CA MET A 674 -13.93 13.29 -19.35
C MET A 674 -13.07 14.17 -20.26
N TRP A 675 -11.92 13.67 -20.69
CA TRP A 675 -11.02 14.43 -21.56
C TRP A 675 -11.55 14.59 -22.98
N GLN A 676 -12.30 13.60 -23.50
CA GLN A 676 -12.85 13.67 -24.85
C GLN A 676 -14.13 14.51 -24.95
N TYR A 677 -14.94 14.56 -23.89
CA TYR A 677 -16.23 15.26 -23.89
C TYR A 677 -16.33 16.50 -22.99
N GLY A 678 -15.38 16.73 -22.08
CA GLY A 678 -15.49 17.76 -21.05
C GLY A 678 -15.65 19.19 -21.58
N GLU A 679 -15.02 19.51 -22.71
CA GLU A 679 -15.17 20.82 -23.36
C GLU A 679 -16.54 20.99 -24.06
N HIS A 680 -17.15 19.88 -24.49
CA HIS A 680 -18.41 19.86 -25.24
C HIS A 680 -19.65 19.75 -24.33
N LEU A 681 -19.47 19.28 -23.09
CA LEU A 681 -20.56 18.90 -22.19
C LEU A 681 -21.60 20.01 -21.97
N ARG A 682 -21.15 21.26 -21.79
CA ARG A 682 -22.04 22.41 -21.56
C ARG A 682 -22.97 22.71 -22.74
N ALA A 683 -22.62 22.28 -23.95
CA ALA A 683 -23.45 22.50 -25.12
C ALA A 683 -24.71 21.60 -25.14
N PHE A 684 -24.71 20.50 -24.39
CA PHE A 684 -25.78 19.49 -24.44
C PHE A 684 -26.63 19.44 -23.17
N THR A 685 -26.04 19.66 -21.99
CA THR A 685 -26.74 19.54 -20.68
C THR A 685 -27.97 20.45 -20.53
N GLY A 686 -28.01 21.56 -21.27
CA GLY A 686 -29.20 22.42 -21.36
C GLY A 686 -30.41 21.76 -22.02
N ARG A 687 -30.20 20.87 -23.01
CA ARG A 687 -31.26 20.28 -23.86
C ARG A 687 -31.43 18.77 -23.72
N TYR A 688 -30.42 18.06 -23.23
CA TYR A 688 -30.43 16.60 -23.06
C TYR A 688 -30.20 16.18 -21.61
N ASN A 689 -30.71 15.00 -21.26
CA ASN A 689 -30.17 14.19 -20.17
C ASN A 689 -28.89 13.51 -20.69
N VAL A 690 -27.73 13.99 -20.26
CA VAL A 690 -26.44 13.55 -20.80
C VAL A 690 -25.84 12.44 -19.93
N TYR A 691 -25.45 11.35 -20.56
CA TYR A 691 -24.80 10.19 -19.97
C TYR A 691 -23.41 10.01 -20.58
N VAL A 692 -22.37 9.90 -19.75
CA VAL A 692 -20.98 9.76 -20.20
C VAL A 692 -20.35 8.55 -19.48
N PRO A 693 -20.47 7.34 -20.07
CA PRO A 693 -19.92 6.12 -19.51
C PRO A 693 -18.41 6.03 -19.70
N ASP A 694 -17.73 5.33 -18.78
CA ASP A 694 -16.44 4.73 -19.06
C ASP A 694 -16.69 3.33 -19.67
N LEU A 695 -16.07 3.03 -20.82
CA LEU A 695 -16.13 1.67 -21.41
C LEU A 695 -15.40 0.66 -20.51
N LEU A 696 -15.72 -0.64 -20.63
CA LEU A 696 -15.02 -1.68 -19.85
C LEU A 696 -13.51 -1.60 -20.06
N PHE A 697 -12.76 -1.71 -18.95
CA PHE A 697 -11.31 -1.55 -18.86
C PHE A 697 -10.82 -0.10 -18.98
N PHE A 698 -11.73 0.87 -18.99
CA PHE A 698 -11.41 2.29 -18.89
C PHE A 698 -11.99 2.86 -17.60
N GLY A 699 -11.30 3.86 -17.04
CA GLY A 699 -11.70 4.54 -15.82
C GLY A 699 -12.09 3.57 -14.71
N LEU A 700 -13.34 3.61 -14.27
CA LEU A 700 -13.83 2.76 -13.16
C LEU A 700 -14.67 1.55 -13.62
N SER A 701 -14.73 1.26 -14.92
CA SER A 701 -15.51 0.15 -15.49
C SER A 701 -14.67 -1.11 -15.63
N SER A 702 -15.18 -2.25 -15.17
CA SER A 702 -14.45 -3.53 -15.20
C SER A 702 -15.39 -4.73 -15.31
N THR A 703 -14.87 -5.85 -15.81
CA THR A 703 -15.60 -7.12 -15.85
C THR A 703 -14.65 -8.29 -15.65
N SER A 704 -15.14 -9.38 -15.06
CA SER A 704 -14.45 -10.67 -15.01
C SER A 704 -14.80 -11.57 -16.20
N GLU A 705 -15.76 -11.18 -17.05
CA GLU A 705 -16.10 -11.94 -18.26
C GLU A 705 -14.91 -11.94 -19.24
N PRO A 706 -14.58 -13.06 -19.90
CA PRO A 706 -13.47 -13.13 -20.85
C PRO A 706 -13.79 -12.50 -22.21
N ASN A 707 -15.04 -12.09 -22.45
CA ASN A 707 -15.44 -11.51 -23.74
C ASN A 707 -14.82 -10.11 -23.95
N ARG A 708 -14.15 -9.89 -25.08
CA ARG A 708 -13.43 -8.65 -25.43
C ARG A 708 -14.00 -7.92 -26.65
N THR A 709 -15.19 -8.27 -27.11
CA THR A 709 -15.80 -7.68 -28.33
C THR A 709 -16.48 -6.35 -28.05
N GLU A 710 -16.54 -5.47 -29.07
CA GLU A 710 -17.34 -4.25 -29.02
C GLU A 710 -18.85 -4.54 -28.89
N SER A 711 -19.28 -5.70 -29.38
CA SER A 711 -20.66 -6.17 -29.21
C SER A 711 -21.00 -6.42 -27.74
N PHE A 712 -20.07 -6.99 -26.98
CA PHE A 712 -20.22 -7.18 -25.54
C PHE A 712 -20.19 -5.84 -24.78
N GLN A 713 -19.30 -4.91 -25.14
CA GLN A 713 -19.29 -3.54 -24.63
C GLN A 713 -20.67 -2.87 -24.84
N ALA A 714 -21.26 -3.00 -26.03
CA ALA A 714 -22.57 -2.44 -26.36
C ALA A 714 -23.71 -3.01 -25.50
N ARG A 715 -23.70 -4.33 -25.21
CA ARG A 715 -24.67 -4.95 -24.30
C ARG A 715 -24.52 -4.43 -22.87
N CYS A 716 -23.29 -4.28 -22.39
CA CYS A 716 -23.03 -3.72 -21.06
C CYS A 716 -23.50 -2.27 -20.96
N LEU A 717 -23.25 -1.45 -22.00
CA LEU A 717 -23.78 -0.09 -22.07
C LEU A 717 -25.32 -0.08 -22.10
N MET A 718 -25.97 -0.90 -22.91
CA MET A 718 -27.44 -0.93 -22.94
C MET A 718 -28.02 -1.28 -21.57
N ARG A 719 -27.46 -2.29 -20.88
CA ARG A 719 -27.85 -2.66 -19.51
C ARG A 719 -27.64 -1.52 -18.51
N LEU A 720 -26.51 -0.81 -18.60
CA LEU A 720 -26.27 0.39 -17.80
C LEU A 720 -27.36 1.44 -18.04
N MET A 721 -27.72 1.70 -19.30
CA MET A 721 -28.75 2.68 -19.64
C MET A 721 -30.13 2.26 -19.13
N GLU A 722 -30.50 0.98 -19.23
CA GLU A 722 -31.74 0.43 -18.69
C GLU A 722 -31.80 0.53 -17.16
N ALA A 723 -30.69 0.26 -16.47
CA ALA A 723 -30.58 0.41 -15.01
C ALA A 723 -30.79 1.86 -14.55
N HIS A 724 -30.52 2.84 -15.41
CA HIS A 724 -30.80 4.27 -15.18
C HIS A 724 -32.11 4.75 -15.82
N GLY A 725 -33.01 3.82 -16.20
CA GLY A 725 -34.34 4.12 -16.71
C GLY A 725 -34.39 4.71 -18.12
N VAL A 726 -33.31 4.58 -18.90
CA VAL A 726 -33.23 5.14 -20.26
C VAL A 726 -33.70 4.11 -21.29
N GLN A 727 -34.85 4.39 -21.89
CA GLN A 727 -35.47 3.51 -22.90
C GLN A 727 -35.14 3.90 -24.34
N ARG A 728 -34.93 5.19 -24.64
CA ARG A 728 -34.51 5.68 -25.95
C ARG A 728 -33.43 6.74 -25.78
N MET A 729 -32.46 6.76 -26.69
CA MET A 729 -31.31 7.66 -26.63
C MET A 729 -30.75 8.00 -28.00
N ASN A 730 -30.08 9.15 -28.06
CA ASN A 730 -29.18 9.53 -29.13
C ASN A 730 -27.75 9.19 -28.71
N ILE A 731 -26.90 8.80 -29.66
CA ILE A 731 -25.54 8.33 -29.36
C ILE A 731 -24.53 9.15 -30.13
N VAL A 732 -23.44 9.54 -29.48
CA VAL A 732 -22.22 10.06 -30.11
C VAL A 732 -21.08 9.15 -29.70
N GLY A 733 -20.46 8.48 -30.67
CA GLY A 733 -19.31 7.61 -30.46
C GLY A 733 -18.10 8.14 -31.20
N ILE A 734 -16.97 8.29 -30.50
CA ILE A 734 -15.69 8.69 -31.08
C ILE A 734 -14.77 7.47 -31.17
N SER A 735 -14.15 7.26 -32.32
CA SER A 735 -13.17 6.19 -32.55
C SER A 735 -13.74 4.82 -32.15
N TYR A 736 -13.08 4.08 -31.24
CA TYR A 736 -13.62 2.82 -30.69
C TYR A 736 -15.02 2.97 -30.08
N GLY A 737 -15.34 4.10 -29.44
CA GLY A 737 -16.69 4.38 -28.96
C GLY A 737 -17.73 4.43 -30.09
N GLY A 738 -17.31 4.74 -31.32
CA GLY A 738 -18.13 4.62 -32.53
C GLY A 738 -18.37 3.17 -32.96
N PHE A 739 -17.41 2.26 -32.80
CA PHE A 739 -17.64 0.82 -33.01
C PHE A 739 -18.68 0.29 -32.02
N VAL A 740 -18.54 0.63 -30.74
CA VAL A 740 -19.50 0.27 -29.70
C VAL A 740 -20.87 0.89 -29.98
N GLY A 741 -20.93 2.17 -30.38
CA GLY A 741 -22.16 2.87 -30.74
C GLY A 741 -22.88 2.26 -31.94
N TYR A 742 -22.15 1.88 -32.99
CA TYR A 742 -22.70 1.17 -34.15
C TYR A 742 -23.26 -0.20 -33.74
N SER A 743 -22.51 -0.95 -32.94
CA SER A 743 -22.95 -2.25 -32.44
C SER A 743 -24.20 -2.14 -31.56
N LEU A 744 -24.33 -1.06 -30.78
CA LEU A 744 -25.52 -0.78 -29.98
C LEU A 744 -26.73 -0.47 -30.87
N ALA A 745 -26.57 0.36 -31.91
CA ALA A 745 -27.62 0.66 -32.88
C ALA A 745 -28.07 -0.57 -33.69
N ALA A 746 -27.15 -1.48 -34.00
CA ALA A 746 -27.45 -2.73 -34.69
C ALA A 746 -28.16 -3.75 -33.78
N GLN A 747 -27.71 -3.92 -32.53
CA GLN A 747 -28.28 -4.88 -31.59
C GLN A 747 -29.63 -4.41 -30.99
N PHE A 748 -29.81 -3.11 -30.82
CA PHE A 748 -30.97 -2.52 -30.15
C PHE A 748 -31.61 -1.40 -30.99
N PRO A 749 -32.14 -1.72 -32.19
CA PRO A 749 -32.48 -0.70 -33.16
C PRO A 749 -33.57 0.27 -32.69
N GLU A 750 -34.54 -0.22 -31.91
CA GLU A 750 -35.65 0.57 -31.35
C GLU A 750 -35.24 1.49 -30.19
N LYS A 751 -34.03 1.31 -29.64
CA LYS A 751 -33.52 2.06 -28.49
C LYS A 751 -32.66 3.25 -28.91
N VAL A 752 -32.17 3.26 -30.16
CA VAL A 752 -31.28 4.31 -30.69
C VAL A 752 -32.02 5.14 -31.72
N GLU A 753 -32.17 6.44 -31.45
CA GLU A 753 -32.91 7.36 -32.34
C GLU A 753 -32.01 7.97 -33.42
N LYS A 754 -30.89 8.57 -32.99
CA LYS A 754 -29.87 9.15 -33.88
C LYS A 754 -28.48 8.66 -33.45
N LEU A 755 -27.62 8.43 -34.42
CA LEU A 755 -26.24 7.95 -34.19
C LEU A 755 -25.23 8.89 -34.83
N VAL A 756 -24.24 9.35 -34.06
CA VAL A 756 -23.08 10.06 -34.58
C VAL A 756 -21.83 9.20 -34.45
N LEU A 757 -21.14 8.98 -35.56
CA LEU A 757 -19.91 8.22 -35.66
C LEU A 757 -18.77 9.17 -36.03
N CYS A 758 -17.84 9.37 -35.10
CA CYS A 758 -16.72 10.28 -35.29
C CYS A 758 -15.43 9.49 -35.46
N CYS A 759 -14.82 9.56 -36.65
CA CYS A 759 -13.54 8.92 -36.97
C CYS A 759 -13.52 7.42 -36.55
N ALA A 760 -14.58 6.68 -36.86
CA ALA A 760 -14.77 5.30 -36.40
C ALA A 760 -14.69 4.32 -37.57
N GLY A 761 -13.60 3.56 -37.66
CA GLY A 761 -13.32 2.61 -38.74
C GLY A 761 -14.18 1.35 -38.75
N VAL A 762 -15.50 1.44 -38.51
CA VAL A 762 -16.41 0.28 -38.35
C VAL A 762 -16.39 -0.67 -39.56
N CYS A 763 -16.16 -0.11 -40.76
CA CYS A 763 -16.05 -0.82 -42.05
C CYS A 763 -14.62 -1.27 -42.41
N LEU A 764 -13.70 -1.25 -41.45
CA LEU A 764 -12.40 -1.90 -41.55
C LEU A 764 -12.58 -3.40 -41.81
N GLU A 765 -11.78 -3.95 -42.71
CA GLU A 765 -11.65 -5.38 -42.96
C GLU A 765 -10.25 -5.85 -42.59
N GLU A 766 -10.09 -7.14 -42.28
CA GLU A 766 -8.79 -7.73 -41.96
C GLU A 766 -7.73 -7.47 -43.06
N LYS A 767 -8.13 -7.63 -44.33
CA LYS A 767 -7.29 -7.37 -45.50
C LYS A 767 -6.83 -5.92 -45.65
N ASP A 768 -7.55 -4.93 -45.10
CA ASP A 768 -7.15 -3.52 -45.26
C ASP A 768 -5.78 -3.25 -44.58
N MET A 769 -5.44 -4.03 -43.55
CA MET A 769 -4.11 -3.96 -42.92
C MET A 769 -3.03 -4.56 -43.82
N GLU A 770 -3.33 -5.68 -44.49
CA GLU A 770 -2.42 -6.36 -45.42
C GLU A 770 -2.20 -5.53 -46.71
N ASP A 771 -3.25 -4.85 -47.17
CA ASP A 771 -3.25 -3.99 -48.35
C ASP A 771 -2.55 -2.64 -48.11
N GLY A 772 -2.01 -2.40 -46.90
CA GLY A 772 -1.25 -1.20 -46.57
C GLY A 772 -2.11 0.07 -46.46
N LEU A 773 -3.42 -0.05 -46.17
CA LEU A 773 -4.30 1.10 -45.97
C LEU A 773 -3.84 1.96 -44.78
N PHE A 774 -3.22 1.32 -43.77
CA PHE A 774 -2.73 1.97 -42.56
C PHE A 774 -1.24 2.32 -42.67
N LYS A 775 -0.83 3.41 -42.00
CA LYS A 775 0.59 3.81 -41.94
C LYS A 775 1.45 2.88 -41.08
N VAL A 776 0.83 2.07 -40.24
CA VAL A 776 1.49 1.09 -39.38
C VAL A 776 1.49 -0.28 -40.08
N PRO A 777 2.58 -1.04 -40.02
CA PRO A 777 2.76 -2.25 -40.83
C PRO A 777 1.98 -3.46 -40.32
N ASN A 778 1.57 -3.48 -39.05
CA ASN A 778 0.79 -4.57 -38.47
C ASN A 778 0.04 -4.14 -37.21
N LEU A 779 -0.86 -5.03 -36.75
CA LEU A 779 -1.72 -4.83 -35.59
C LEU A 779 -0.95 -4.71 -34.27
N GLU A 780 0.20 -5.38 -34.13
CA GLU A 780 0.99 -5.33 -32.88
C GLU A 780 1.63 -3.94 -32.72
N GLU A 781 2.15 -3.36 -33.81
CA GLU A 781 2.64 -1.98 -33.80
C GLU A 781 1.52 -0.97 -33.56
N ALA A 782 0.36 -1.14 -34.21
CA ALA A 782 -0.82 -0.32 -33.96
C ALA A 782 -1.24 -0.34 -32.48
N THR A 783 -1.23 -1.54 -31.88
CA THR A 783 -1.56 -1.75 -30.46
C THR A 783 -0.55 -1.08 -29.54
N GLY A 784 0.74 -1.17 -29.85
CA GLY A 784 1.81 -0.50 -29.09
C GLY A 784 1.75 1.03 -29.15
N ILE A 785 1.19 1.60 -30.22
CA ILE A 785 0.97 3.04 -30.36
C ILE A 785 -0.31 3.49 -29.65
N LEU A 786 -1.41 2.75 -29.81
CA LEU A 786 -2.72 3.08 -29.20
C LEU A 786 -2.75 2.91 -27.67
N ILE A 787 -1.87 2.06 -27.13
CA ILE A 787 -1.69 1.84 -25.68
C ILE A 787 -0.22 2.12 -25.32
N PRO A 788 0.22 3.39 -25.39
CA PRO A 788 1.62 3.72 -25.29
C PRO A 788 2.14 3.47 -23.88
N GLN A 789 3.24 2.72 -23.77
CA GLN A 789 3.96 2.46 -22.51
C GLN A 789 5.27 3.27 -22.40
N THR A 790 5.58 4.10 -23.40
CA THR A 790 6.76 4.97 -23.42
C THR A 790 6.44 6.35 -24.02
N PRO A 791 7.15 7.42 -23.64
CA PRO A 791 6.99 8.75 -24.22
C PRO A 791 7.16 8.79 -25.74
N GLU A 792 8.01 7.93 -26.28
CA GLU A 792 8.24 7.80 -27.71
C GLU A 792 6.98 7.29 -28.42
N LYS A 793 6.36 6.22 -27.89
CA LYS A 793 5.08 5.71 -28.40
C LYS A 793 3.93 6.68 -28.20
N LEU A 794 3.89 7.44 -27.11
CA LEU A 794 2.89 8.50 -26.92
C LEU A 794 3.09 9.66 -27.92
N LYS A 795 4.34 10.04 -28.23
CA LYS A 795 4.62 11.03 -29.30
C LYS A 795 4.16 10.53 -30.67
N GLU A 796 4.35 9.24 -30.96
CA GLU A 796 3.82 8.62 -32.19
C GLU A 796 2.29 8.72 -32.23
N LEU A 797 1.59 8.33 -31.15
CA LEU A 797 0.13 8.45 -31.05
C LEU A 797 -0.35 9.88 -31.30
N ILE A 798 0.29 10.88 -30.67
CA ILE A 798 -0.05 12.30 -30.86
C ILE A 798 0.18 12.73 -32.32
N ARG A 799 1.25 12.26 -32.97
CA ARG A 799 1.54 12.57 -34.38
C ARG A 799 0.52 11.95 -35.33
N PHE A 800 0.04 10.74 -35.07
CA PHE A 800 -1.00 10.12 -35.88
C PHE A 800 -2.39 10.72 -35.61
N SER A 801 -2.63 11.23 -34.40
CA SER A 801 -3.95 11.73 -33.99
C SER A 801 -4.24 13.17 -34.43
N PHE A 802 -3.22 14.02 -34.60
CA PHE A 802 -3.35 15.46 -34.88
C PHE A 802 -2.61 15.86 -36.16
N VAL A 803 -3.18 16.79 -36.95
CA VAL A 803 -2.49 17.40 -38.10
C VAL A 803 -1.38 18.33 -37.63
N LYS A 804 -1.63 19.13 -36.58
CA LYS A 804 -0.64 20.03 -35.98
C LYS A 804 -0.33 19.62 -34.54
N PRO A 805 0.47 18.57 -34.32
CA PRO A 805 0.82 18.12 -32.98
C PRO A 805 1.68 19.17 -32.26
N ILE A 806 1.50 19.29 -30.94
CA ILE A 806 2.31 20.16 -30.09
C ILE A 806 3.76 19.66 -30.11
N LYS A 807 4.69 20.49 -30.59
CA LYS A 807 6.11 20.16 -30.65
C LYS A 807 6.79 20.44 -29.31
N GLY A 808 7.75 19.60 -28.93
CA GLY A 808 8.64 19.86 -27.79
C GLY A 808 8.07 19.55 -26.42
N VAL A 809 7.00 18.74 -26.31
CA VAL A 809 6.47 18.29 -25.01
C VAL A 809 7.56 17.49 -24.28
N PRO A 810 8.01 17.94 -23.09
CA PRO A 810 9.01 17.22 -22.31
C PRO A 810 8.55 15.80 -21.95
N SER A 811 9.46 14.82 -22.00
CA SER A 811 9.14 13.40 -21.74
C SER A 811 8.51 13.15 -20.36
N PHE A 812 8.74 14.03 -19.38
CA PHE A 812 8.12 13.90 -18.06
C PHE A 812 6.60 14.10 -18.06
N PHE A 813 6.05 15.01 -18.87
CA PHE A 813 4.59 15.16 -19.02
C PHE A 813 3.97 13.98 -19.75
N LEU A 814 4.74 13.35 -20.63
CA LEU A 814 4.30 12.17 -21.38
C LEU A 814 4.27 10.93 -20.48
N TRP A 815 5.28 10.76 -19.62
CA TRP A 815 5.27 9.74 -18.57
C TRP A 815 4.09 9.92 -17.62
N ASP A 816 3.85 11.14 -17.16
CA ASP A 816 2.70 11.44 -16.32
C ASP A 816 1.35 11.07 -16.97
N PHE A 817 1.19 11.33 -18.27
CA PHE A 817 0.00 10.91 -19.00
C PHE A 817 -0.13 9.38 -19.08
N ILE A 818 0.97 8.69 -19.40
CA ILE A 818 1.03 7.23 -19.49
C ILE A 818 0.65 6.62 -18.14
N ASP A 819 1.27 7.09 -17.06
CA ASP A 819 1.06 6.57 -15.71
C ASP A 819 -0.40 6.67 -15.26
N VAL A 820 -1.09 7.75 -15.64
CA VAL A 820 -2.49 7.99 -15.24
C VAL A 820 -3.50 7.29 -16.17
N MET A 821 -3.22 7.21 -17.48
CA MET A 821 -4.23 6.82 -18.49
C MET A 821 -3.99 5.44 -19.12
N CYS A 822 -2.75 4.98 -19.16
CA CYS A 822 -2.32 3.90 -20.05
C CYS A 822 -1.76 2.66 -19.33
N THR A 823 -1.58 2.69 -18.00
CA THR A 823 -0.95 1.60 -17.23
C THR A 823 -1.94 0.55 -16.70
N GLU A 824 -3.23 0.87 -16.61
CA GLU A 824 -4.26 -0.06 -16.14
C GLU A 824 -4.88 -0.86 -17.30
N PHE A 825 -5.16 -2.14 -17.04
CA PHE A 825 -5.81 -3.09 -17.97
C PHE A 825 -5.16 -3.16 -19.36
N VAL A 826 -3.82 -3.14 -19.40
CA VAL A 826 -3.06 -3.09 -20.66
C VAL A 826 -3.41 -4.27 -21.56
N GLU A 827 -3.34 -5.50 -21.03
CA GLU A 827 -3.60 -6.70 -21.83
C GLU A 827 -5.06 -6.77 -22.30
N GLU A 828 -6.02 -6.45 -21.43
CA GLU A 828 -7.43 -6.45 -21.80
C GLU A 828 -7.72 -5.42 -22.90
N LYS A 829 -7.10 -4.24 -22.81
CA LYS A 829 -7.16 -3.21 -23.86
C LYS A 829 -6.52 -3.67 -25.17
N ARG A 830 -5.41 -4.41 -25.12
CA ARG A 830 -4.82 -5.03 -26.32
C ARG A 830 -5.80 -6.02 -26.95
N ASP A 831 -6.44 -6.86 -26.14
CA ASP A 831 -7.40 -7.84 -26.62
C ASP A 831 -8.65 -7.17 -27.22
N LEU A 832 -9.11 -6.05 -26.66
CA LEU A 832 -10.18 -5.24 -27.27
C LEU A 832 -9.79 -4.82 -28.69
N ILE A 833 -8.59 -4.25 -28.88
CA ILE A 833 -8.12 -3.82 -30.21
C ILE A 833 -8.01 -5.01 -31.17
N LYS A 834 -7.42 -6.12 -30.70
CA LYS A 834 -7.26 -7.35 -31.50
C LYS A 834 -8.60 -7.93 -31.93
N SER A 835 -9.60 -7.90 -31.06
CA SER A 835 -10.94 -8.40 -31.35
C SER A 835 -11.66 -7.61 -32.44
N ILE A 836 -11.32 -6.33 -32.63
CA ILE A 836 -11.96 -5.50 -33.67
C ILE A 836 -11.60 -6.04 -35.05
N LEU A 837 -10.33 -6.34 -35.30
CA LEU A 837 -9.88 -6.75 -36.64
C LEU A 837 -10.18 -8.22 -36.94
N LYS A 838 -10.11 -9.07 -35.91
CA LYS A 838 -10.24 -10.53 -36.04
C LYS A 838 -11.52 -10.94 -36.78
N ASP A 839 -11.35 -11.66 -37.88
CA ASP A 839 -12.43 -12.21 -38.72
C ASP A 839 -13.41 -11.13 -39.26
N ARG A 840 -13.06 -9.84 -39.25
CA ARG A 840 -13.97 -8.75 -39.64
C ARG A 840 -14.06 -8.62 -41.16
N ARG A 841 -15.28 -8.72 -41.68
CA ARG A 841 -15.63 -8.53 -43.11
C ARG A 841 -16.75 -7.53 -43.26
N LEU A 842 -16.68 -6.70 -44.30
CA LEU A 842 -17.73 -5.70 -44.56
C LEU A 842 -19.08 -6.34 -44.89
N SER A 843 -19.08 -7.53 -45.50
CA SER A 843 -20.28 -8.31 -45.83
C SER A 843 -21.11 -8.68 -44.60
N ASP A 844 -20.45 -8.85 -43.45
CA ASP A 844 -21.06 -9.37 -42.24
C ASP A 844 -21.52 -8.24 -41.31
N LEU A 845 -21.17 -6.99 -41.64
CA LEU A 845 -21.56 -5.81 -40.88
C LEU A 845 -23.07 -5.53 -41.06
N PRO A 846 -23.86 -5.48 -39.97
CA PRO A 846 -25.29 -5.21 -40.08
C PRO A 846 -25.56 -3.79 -40.59
N ARG A 847 -26.51 -3.63 -41.53
CA ARG A 847 -26.97 -2.30 -41.96
C ARG A 847 -27.93 -1.69 -40.94
N ILE A 848 -27.51 -0.56 -40.36
CA ILE A 848 -28.32 0.21 -39.42
C ILE A 848 -29.34 1.10 -40.15
N LYS A 849 -30.52 1.32 -39.52
CA LYS A 849 -31.62 2.12 -40.10
C LYS A 849 -31.74 3.52 -39.51
N GLN A 850 -31.03 3.78 -38.41
CA GLN A 850 -31.08 5.04 -37.68
C GLN A 850 -30.50 6.17 -38.52
N LYS A 851 -31.10 7.36 -38.40
CA LYS A 851 -30.51 8.57 -38.99
C LYS A 851 -29.13 8.77 -38.36
N SER A 852 -28.11 8.82 -39.22
CA SER A 852 -26.72 8.77 -38.80
C SER A 852 -25.92 9.96 -39.34
N LEU A 853 -25.01 10.49 -38.53
CA LEU A 853 -24.01 11.48 -38.97
C LEU A 853 -22.62 10.88 -38.81
N ILE A 854 -21.85 10.89 -39.89
CA ILE A 854 -20.45 10.50 -39.91
C ILE A 854 -19.61 11.77 -39.92
N ILE A 855 -18.76 11.97 -38.92
CA ILE A 855 -17.82 13.10 -38.86
C ILE A 855 -16.40 12.54 -39.00
N TRP A 856 -15.62 13.08 -39.92
CA TRP A 856 -14.27 12.60 -40.18
C TRP A 856 -13.26 13.74 -40.35
N GLY A 857 -12.04 13.54 -39.88
CA GLY A 857 -10.92 14.44 -40.20
C GLY A 857 -10.40 14.18 -41.62
N GLU A 858 -10.17 15.24 -42.39
CA GLU A 858 -9.62 15.14 -43.75
C GLU A 858 -8.26 14.39 -43.80
N GLU A 859 -7.47 14.51 -42.73
CA GLU A 859 -6.11 13.98 -42.63
C GLU A 859 -5.99 12.95 -41.48
N ASP A 860 -7.06 12.19 -41.19
CA ASP A 860 -7.02 11.11 -40.20
C ASP A 860 -6.04 10.00 -40.62
N GLN A 861 -5.03 9.76 -39.78
CA GLN A 861 -3.99 8.75 -40.01
C GLN A 861 -4.16 7.49 -39.15
N ILE A 862 -5.11 7.49 -38.21
CA ILE A 862 -5.47 6.31 -37.41
C ILE A 862 -6.49 5.48 -38.18
N PHE A 863 -7.56 6.11 -38.65
CA PHE A 863 -8.52 5.51 -39.59
C PHE A 863 -8.65 6.39 -40.83
N PRO A 864 -8.05 5.98 -41.96
CA PRO A 864 -8.08 6.76 -43.19
C PRO A 864 -9.50 7.13 -43.63
N LEU A 865 -9.67 8.32 -44.21
CA LEU A 865 -10.95 8.88 -44.63
C LEU A 865 -11.76 7.96 -45.57
N GLU A 866 -11.08 7.11 -46.36
CA GLU A 866 -11.73 6.13 -47.23
C GLU A 866 -12.68 5.20 -46.45
N LEU A 867 -12.36 4.86 -45.20
CA LEU A 867 -13.25 4.06 -44.35
C LEU A 867 -14.55 4.81 -44.00
N GLY A 868 -14.49 6.14 -43.88
CA GLY A 868 -15.66 6.99 -43.69
C GLY A 868 -16.59 6.98 -44.92
N TYR A 869 -16.03 7.11 -46.13
CA TYR A 869 -16.82 7.00 -47.36
C TYR A 869 -17.37 5.59 -47.56
N ARG A 870 -16.59 4.56 -47.26
CA ARG A 870 -17.03 3.16 -47.28
C ARG A 870 -18.21 2.93 -46.33
N LEU A 871 -18.15 3.48 -45.11
CA LEU A 871 -19.23 3.43 -44.13
C LEU A 871 -20.48 4.17 -44.62
N LYS A 872 -20.33 5.37 -45.20
CA LYS A 872 -21.45 6.11 -45.81
C LYS A 872 -22.11 5.31 -46.94
N ARG A 873 -21.33 4.65 -47.81
CA ARG A 873 -21.86 3.76 -48.86
C ARG A 873 -22.58 2.54 -48.27
N HIS A 874 -22.06 1.96 -47.21
CA HIS A 874 -22.64 0.80 -46.54
C HIS A 874 -23.99 1.12 -45.87
N ILE A 875 -24.08 2.24 -45.14
CA ILE A 875 -25.33 2.68 -44.47
C ILE A 875 -26.35 3.20 -45.50
N GLY A 876 -25.90 3.82 -46.59
CA GLY A 876 -26.77 4.34 -47.64
C GLY A 876 -27.38 5.69 -47.28
N GLU A 877 -28.62 5.95 -47.68
CA GLU A 877 -29.28 7.26 -47.59
C GLU A 877 -29.49 7.76 -46.14
N ASN A 878 -29.54 6.86 -45.16
CA ASN A 878 -29.74 7.20 -43.75
C ASN A 878 -28.54 7.86 -43.08
N ALA A 879 -27.36 7.88 -43.71
CA ALA A 879 -26.17 8.52 -43.19
C ALA A 879 -25.85 9.83 -43.92
N GLU A 880 -25.42 10.86 -43.21
CA GLU A 880 -24.76 12.04 -43.77
C GLU A 880 -23.28 11.97 -43.42
N ILE A 881 -22.38 12.41 -44.32
CA ILE A 881 -20.94 12.49 -44.00
C ILE A 881 -20.46 13.93 -44.07
N VAL A 882 -19.71 14.33 -43.04
CA VAL A 882 -19.06 15.63 -42.92
C VAL A 882 -17.57 15.41 -42.75
N VAL A 883 -16.80 16.00 -43.67
CA VAL A 883 -15.34 16.01 -43.61
C VAL A 883 -14.87 17.36 -43.10
N ILE A 884 -14.17 17.36 -41.98
CA ILE A 884 -13.61 18.57 -41.35
C ILE A 884 -12.19 18.77 -41.89
N LYS A 885 -12.00 19.88 -42.59
CA LYS A 885 -10.73 20.21 -43.28
C LYS A 885 -9.60 20.49 -42.29
N LYS A 886 -8.38 20.09 -42.66
CA LYS A 886 -7.16 20.29 -41.84
C LYS A 886 -7.33 19.76 -40.41
N ALA A 887 -7.90 18.56 -40.29
CA ALA A 887 -8.15 17.88 -39.02
C ALA A 887 -7.76 16.41 -39.12
N GLY A 888 -7.16 15.89 -38.05
CA GLY A 888 -6.79 14.48 -37.93
C GLY A 888 -7.87 13.66 -37.21
N HIS A 889 -7.45 12.55 -36.61
CA HIS A 889 -8.33 11.65 -35.86
C HIS A 889 -9.00 12.32 -34.65
N ALA A 890 -8.27 13.18 -33.94
CA ALA A 890 -8.75 13.89 -32.75
C ALA A 890 -9.57 15.15 -33.11
N VAL A 891 -10.49 15.05 -34.07
CA VAL A 891 -11.24 16.18 -34.63
C VAL A 891 -12.03 16.98 -33.58
N ASN A 892 -12.53 16.30 -32.54
CA ASN A 892 -13.22 16.93 -31.42
C ASN A 892 -12.30 17.86 -30.60
N LEU A 893 -11.00 17.60 -30.57
CA LEU A 893 -10.01 18.41 -29.87
C LEU A 893 -9.35 19.43 -30.81
N GLU A 894 -8.98 19.02 -32.03
CA GLU A 894 -8.27 19.87 -32.99
C GLU A 894 -9.18 20.94 -33.62
N LYS A 895 -10.46 20.61 -33.82
CA LYS A 895 -11.47 21.47 -34.46
C LYS A 895 -12.79 21.54 -33.67
N SER A 896 -12.68 21.64 -32.34
CA SER A 896 -13.82 21.60 -31.41
C SER A 896 -15.03 22.45 -31.81
N LYS A 897 -14.82 23.70 -32.28
CA LYS A 897 -15.93 24.58 -32.69
C LYS A 897 -16.69 24.07 -33.92
N GLU A 898 -15.98 23.61 -34.95
CA GLU A 898 -16.58 23.06 -36.17
C GLU A 898 -17.26 21.72 -35.87
N PHE A 899 -16.58 20.85 -35.12
CA PHE A 899 -17.13 19.59 -34.61
C PHE A 899 -18.46 19.82 -33.88
N LEU A 900 -18.49 20.78 -32.94
CA LEU A 900 -19.70 21.10 -32.17
C LEU A 900 -20.80 21.71 -33.05
N LYS A 901 -20.46 22.51 -34.06
CA LYS A 901 -21.44 23.05 -35.03
C LYS A 901 -22.21 21.93 -35.71
N HIS A 902 -21.52 20.91 -36.20
CA HIS A 902 -22.16 19.77 -36.86
C HIS A 902 -22.98 18.91 -35.89
N LEU A 903 -22.46 18.67 -34.69
CA LEU A 903 -23.24 17.97 -33.65
C LEU A 903 -24.53 18.70 -33.30
N LYS A 904 -24.49 20.03 -33.13
CA LYS A 904 -25.69 20.82 -32.84
C LYS A 904 -26.68 20.79 -34.00
N SER A 905 -26.22 21.00 -35.22
CA SER A 905 -27.09 20.96 -36.40
C SER A 905 -27.82 19.61 -36.54
N PHE A 906 -27.11 18.51 -36.28
CA PHE A 906 -27.69 17.17 -36.43
C PHE A 906 -28.52 16.73 -35.23
N LEU A 907 -28.09 17.00 -33.99
CA LEU A 907 -28.77 16.54 -32.79
C LEU A 907 -29.85 17.52 -32.34
N ILE A 908 -29.52 18.81 -32.31
CA ILE A 908 -30.30 19.86 -31.64
C ILE A 908 -31.25 20.59 -32.59
N ASP A 909 -30.79 21.01 -33.77
CA ASP A 909 -31.62 21.83 -34.69
C ASP A 909 -32.68 20.96 -35.42
N SER A 910 -32.69 19.67 -35.14
CA SER A 910 -33.64 18.67 -35.60
C SER A 910 -34.54 18.12 -34.47
N LEU A 911 -34.53 18.79 -33.30
CA LEU A 911 -35.51 18.67 -32.21
C LEU A 911 -36.43 19.89 -32.25
#